data_AF-A0A5C4J2S4-F1
#
_entry.id   AF-A0A5C4J2S4-F1
#
_cell.length_a   1.000
_cell.length_b   1.000
_cell.length_c   1.000
_cell.angle_alpha   90.00
_cell.angle_beta   90.00
_cell.angle_gamma   90.00
#
_symmetry.space_group_name_H-M   'P 1'
#
loop_
_entity.id
_entity.type
_entity.pdbx_description
1 polymer ?
#
loop_
_entity_poly.entity_id
_entity_poly.type
_entity_poly.pdbx_seq_one_letter_code
_entity_poly.pdbx_strand_id
1 'polypeptide(L)'
;MPASRISVIVLSHGAGNSLDATLESLAAQSHTGLDVLVMDDGAGATAETALPDDRSRIVRRGALSRGAARGLGVEESDGEFLLFVDGGDELPADAVAVLAAALERSGSDIAIGRDAVRTWTGQVSQWRPCGAVADPATGTDLRRSPDLIRYRTAFGKLFRRSFWTANKLAFPDIGRYDDLPTAIQALHLATAIDVLPDVVLHRHNHRFAQTTQAQEIADGFGAVTLATTWLEENGHAKSRQRFQLIAVDKELRVFLDALPDVPAEERDQVVAQAAAYASGVSAKVLAGAPALTRLKWHLATAGHTSELVKVVRYERGKASPSIVRDPLRRYVVYPYWKDSKLGVPREVYRARDEVRLRGRVHAVSWDGDRLTVTGEAFINSVSSRRRWTSVKTMTLRSAARRIVVRARQIPKPGKKSGFSGFEFGFDVGRLRDHGRWVEGDWDVEASVFNAGVFRRGPLRGGGSGSGAHPPYRYVADDVRVVPLIENGRLVVKVERVAVRATALRWDGDALVIEVTAAGAPPRELELTLGDDRVPVPVTATGSRFSARVDTAALEGSPIPPDRIDDTRDWTVSAGGRPLVLAEGVDDVERTFGTLEVAAGRGPSGYLRVRRTTTRLVVGDCTWRPDGTLTLTATHTAHDGGQIVLRGRGRRKDHAFDVVADPSSGVLRAEVPVAAVPGVAGVLPLRPGRWDVLFRPPGGRALTVRLSAPAQKHLPEPLEVARRGYELEGTDGRLAVSVTGDVSQEEKSEGRKHREEARRRVDRDGLRDAVVFSCFGGRQYSDSPKAVHQELLRRGADLEQLWVVNDAQVELPSSLRGVRLNGREWNEALATSRYIVTNHRLGDAFRRHPDQIVLQTWHGTPLKKIGKDIKEVHFAYTPGMKTALQSKSAGPAVSEWSHLLSPNPFSTEIFRRAFSFKGEMLEVGYPRNDLLHSPAADAVAAQVRARLGIPEGKRVVLYAPTWRDDQYYSRGRYKFDMRLDLDRARAALGDDHVLLVRLHTNVVDGVAEDEHGFVRDVSLYPDITELYLISDVMISDYSSVMFDYANTGRPMLFFTYDLADYRDRLRGFYFDFEAEAPGPLVETSDDLIDAIRDVESATAGHQDRYRDFVARFCPLDDGKAAARTVDRVFGTSG
;
A
#
# COMPACT_ATOMS: atom_id res chain seq x y z
N MET A 1 2.80 30.17 43.96
CA MET A 1 1.37 29.94 43.68
C MET A 1 1.16 28.44 43.76
N PRO A 2 0.12 27.92 44.44
CA PRO A 2 -0.24 26.52 44.28
C PRO A 2 -0.50 26.23 42.79
N ALA A 3 -0.12 25.05 42.31
CA ALA A 3 -0.42 24.65 40.93
C ALA A 3 -1.94 24.62 40.73
N SER A 4 -2.44 25.10 39.59
CA SER A 4 -3.86 25.10 39.28
C SER A 4 -4.41 23.68 39.27
N ARG A 5 -5.60 23.43 39.82
CA ARG A 5 -6.17 22.07 39.85
C ARG A 5 -6.81 21.74 38.49
N ILE A 6 -6.44 20.61 37.89
CA ILE A 6 -6.92 20.18 36.57
C ILE A 6 -7.60 18.83 36.72
N SER A 7 -8.87 18.74 36.35
CA SER A 7 -9.55 17.45 36.26
C SER A 7 -9.39 16.89 34.84
N VAL A 8 -8.76 15.72 34.75
CA VAL A 8 -8.49 14.97 33.52
C VAL A 8 -9.52 13.86 33.40
N ILE A 9 -10.37 13.94 32.38
CA ILE A 9 -11.44 12.98 32.12
C ILE A 9 -10.96 12.01 31.04
N VAL A 10 -10.70 10.76 31.43
CA VAL A 10 -10.18 9.70 30.56
C VAL A 10 -11.32 8.75 30.18
N LEU A 11 -11.56 8.57 28.88
CA LEU A 11 -12.58 7.62 28.41
C LEU A 11 -11.97 6.25 28.10
N SER A 12 -12.37 5.18 28.79
CA SER A 12 -11.79 3.83 28.60
C SER A 12 -12.33 3.05 27.39
N HIS A 13 -13.34 3.58 26.70
CA HIS A 13 -14.11 2.87 25.69
C HIS A 13 -13.26 2.26 24.57
N GLY A 14 -13.31 0.93 24.45
CA GLY A 14 -12.62 0.18 23.38
C GLY A 14 -11.09 0.21 23.44
N ALA A 15 -10.50 0.65 24.55
CA ALA A 15 -9.05 0.80 24.70
C ALA A 15 -8.32 -0.55 24.90
N GLY A 16 -8.96 -1.54 25.55
CA GLY A 16 -8.30 -2.79 25.94
C GLY A 16 -6.96 -2.51 26.66
N ASN A 17 -5.91 -3.23 26.28
CA ASN A 17 -4.56 -3.09 26.87
C ASN A 17 -3.87 -1.74 26.56
N SER A 18 -4.45 -0.87 25.71
CA SER A 18 -3.86 0.44 25.41
C SER A 18 -4.19 1.51 26.46
N LEU A 19 -5.09 1.23 27.41
CA LEU A 19 -5.44 2.15 28.48
C LEU A 19 -4.27 2.39 29.44
N ASP A 20 -3.44 1.38 29.69
CA ASP A 20 -2.33 1.45 30.64
C ASP A 20 -1.31 2.53 30.21
N ALA A 21 -0.95 2.56 28.92
CA ALA A 21 -0.04 3.56 28.36
C ALA A 21 -0.59 5.00 28.52
N THR A 22 -1.90 5.18 28.34
CA THR A 22 -2.56 6.48 28.59
C THR A 22 -2.39 6.91 30.04
N LEU A 23 -2.68 6.03 31.00
CA LEU A 23 -2.59 6.35 32.43
C LEU A 23 -1.15 6.59 32.88
N GLU A 24 -0.18 5.80 32.38
CA GLU A 24 1.24 6.02 32.63
C GLU A 24 1.70 7.40 32.12
N SER A 25 1.23 7.81 30.94
CA SER A 25 1.57 9.14 30.39
C SER A 25 1.01 10.30 31.21
N LEU A 26 -0.14 10.10 31.87
CA LEU A 26 -0.74 11.06 32.79
C LEU A 26 -0.03 11.08 34.14
N ALA A 27 0.39 9.92 34.64
CA ALA A 27 1.19 9.82 35.85
C ALA A 27 2.55 10.53 35.70
N ALA A 28 3.15 10.44 34.51
CA ALA A 28 4.43 11.07 34.17
C ALA A 28 4.36 12.59 33.95
N GLN A 29 3.19 13.23 34.06
CA GLN A 29 3.06 14.67 33.83
C GLN A 29 3.83 15.50 34.87
N SER A 30 4.58 16.49 34.38
CA SER A 30 5.30 17.48 35.20
C SER A 30 4.38 18.40 36.01
N HIS A 31 3.13 18.57 35.58
CA HIS A 31 2.13 19.30 36.34
C HIS A 31 1.55 18.42 37.45
N THR A 32 1.73 18.80 38.72
CA THR A 32 1.36 17.93 39.86
C THR A 32 -0.10 18.01 40.28
N GLY A 33 -0.80 19.11 39.98
CA GLY A 33 -2.20 19.35 40.37
C GLY A 33 -3.25 18.64 39.51
N LEU A 34 -3.07 17.35 39.22
CA LEU A 34 -4.00 16.56 38.41
C LEU A 34 -4.95 15.73 39.28
N ASP A 35 -6.21 15.67 38.86
CA ASP A 35 -7.25 14.75 39.33
C ASP A 35 -7.74 13.95 38.12
N VAL A 36 -7.43 12.65 38.07
CA VAL A 36 -7.66 11.81 36.88
C VAL A 36 -8.90 10.92 37.10
N LEU A 37 -9.94 11.18 36.32
CA LEU A 37 -11.22 10.48 36.34
C LEU A 37 -11.28 9.51 35.16
N VAL A 38 -11.07 8.21 35.43
CA VAL A 38 -11.18 7.15 34.43
C VAL A 38 -12.63 6.71 34.35
N MET A 39 -13.30 7.09 33.26
CA MET A 39 -14.72 6.83 33.05
C MET A 39 -14.89 5.43 32.45
N ASP A 40 -15.38 4.50 33.27
CA ASP A 40 -15.74 3.15 32.87
C ASP A 40 -17.11 3.15 32.19
N ASP A 41 -17.14 2.74 30.95
CA ASP A 41 -18.32 2.64 30.11
C ASP A 41 -18.97 1.24 30.16
N GLY A 42 -18.43 0.33 30.97
CA GLY A 42 -18.92 -1.04 31.10
C GLY A 42 -18.49 -1.97 29.97
N ALA A 43 -17.60 -1.52 29.07
CA ALA A 43 -17.07 -2.33 27.96
C ALA A 43 -15.85 -3.20 28.36
N GLY A 44 -15.55 -3.33 29.65
CA GLY A 44 -14.55 -4.25 30.20
C GLY A 44 -13.10 -3.74 30.19
N ALA A 45 -12.81 -2.61 29.53
CA ALA A 45 -11.44 -2.09 29.43
C ALA A 45 -10.79 -1.74 30.78
N THR A 46 -11.58 -1.40 31.80
CA THR A 46 -11.08 -1.07 33.15
C THR A 46 -11.04 -2.25 34.12
N ALA A 47 -11.43 -3.46 33.68
CA ALA A 47 -11.56 -4.62 34.56
C ALA A 47 -10.20 -5.14 35.07
N GLU A 48 -9.15 -4.97 34.27
CA GLU A 48 -7.79 -5.48 34.56
C GLU A 48 -6.75 -4.36 34.71
N THR A 49 -7.13 -3.09 34.53
CA THR A 49 -6.21 -1.94 34.58
C THR A 49 -5.82 -1.57 36.01
N ALA A 50 -4.52 -1.50 36.29
CA ALA A 50 -3.97 -0.95 37.52
C ALA A 50 -3.83 0.57 37.41
N LEU A 51 -4.31 1.30 38.43
CA LEU A 51 -4.13 2.76 38.49
C LEU A 51 -2.68 3.07 38.92
N PRO A 52 -1.98 3.98 38.23
CA PRO A 52 -0.55 4.21 38.46
C PRO A 52 -0.25 4.98 39.76
N ASP A 53 -1.17 5.82 40.23
CA ASP A 53 -1.04 6.56 41.49
C ASP A 53 -2.39 7.06 42.03
N ASP A 54 -2.37 7.58 43.26
CA ASP A 54 -3.55 8.03 44.03
C ASP A 54 -4.28 9.24 43.43
N ARG A 55 -3.75 9.88 42.37
CA ARG A 55 -4.45 10.96 41.65
C ARG A 55 -5.53 10.42 40.73
N SER A 56 -5.51 9.12 40.43
CA SER A 56 -6.43 8.47 39.51
C SER A 56 -7.52 7.71 40.25
N ARG A 57 -8.76 7.81 39.77
CA ARG A 57 -9.88 6.98 40.24
C ARG A 57 -10.77 6.54 39.09
N ILE A 58 -11.34 5.35 39.22
CA ILE A 58 -12.31 4.83 38.25
C ILE A 58 -13.72 5.25 38.68
N VAL A 59 -14.48 5.83 37.76
CA VAL A 59 -15.87 6.22 37.95
C VAL A 59 -16.75 5.27 37.16
N ARG A 60 -17.64 4.54 37.86
CA ARG A 60 -18.53 3.53 37.27
C ARG A 60 -19.98 3.92 37.45
N ARG A 61 -20.75 3.98 36.36
CA ARG A 61 -22.20 4.23 36.43
C ARG A 61 -22.97 3.63 35.26
N GLY A 62 -23.01 2.29 35.20
CA GLY A 62 -23.71 1.55 34.15
C GLY A 62 -23.03 1.65 32.77
N ALA A 63 -23.69 1.11 31.75
CA ALA A 63 -23.19 1.14 30.37
C ALA A 63 -23.58 2.47 29.67
N LEU A 64 -22.82 3.52 29.94
CA LEU A 64 -23.03 4.86 29.36
C LEU A 64 -22.49 4.94 27.93
N SER A 65 -23.09 5.81 27.09
CA SER A 65 -22.45 6.21 25.84
C SER A 65 -21.17 7.01 26.10
N ARG A 66 -20.34 7.22 25.06
CA ARG A 66 -19.11 8.01 25.17
C ARG A 66 -19.38 9.43 25.65
N GLY A 67 -20.40 10.08 25.10
CA GLY A 67 -20.77 11.44 25.48
C GLY A 67 -21.32 11.52 26.91
N ALA A 68 -22.16 10.57 27.31
CA ALA A 68 -22.69 10.49 28.67
C ALA A 68 -21.57 10.24 29.70
N ALA A 69 -20.60 9.38 29.38
CA ALA A 69 -19.43 9.14 30.23
C ALA A 69 -18.58 10.41 30.40
N ARG A 70 -18.33 11.17 29.32
CA ARG A 70 -17.63 12.47 29.43
C ARG A 70 -18.42 13.49 30.23
N GLY A 71 -19.74 13.54 30.04
CA GLY A 71 -20.65 14.39 30.81
C GLY A 71 -20.58 14.10 32.31
N LEU A 72 -20.67 12.82 32.69
CA LEU A 72 -20.50 12.39 34.07
C LEU A 72 -19.13 12.78 34.63
N GLY A 73 -18.06 12.65 33.85
CA GLY A 73 -16.73 13.11 34.24
C GLY A 73 -16.66 14.61 34.53
N VAL A 74 -17.39 15.44 33.76
CA VAL A 74 -17.50 16.88 34.04
C VAL A 74 -18.28 17.14 35.32
N GLU A 75 -19.38 16.41 35.58
CA GLU A 75 -20.16 16.53 36.82
C GLU A 75 -19.34 16.18 38.06
N GLU A 76 -18.53 15.12 37.96
CA GLU A 76 -17.68 14.56 39.02
C GLU A 76 -16.38 15.32 39.25
N SER A 77 -16.01 16.20 38.33
CA SER A 77 -14.79 17.00 38.44
C SER A 77 -14.95 18.14 39.44
N ASP A 78 -13.84 18.65 39.99
CA ASP A 78 -13.80 19.89 40.80
C ASP A 78 -12.64 20.85 40.44
N GLY A 79 -11.82 20.51 39.43
CA GLY A 79 -10.69 21.32 38.98
C GLY A 79 -11.08 22.68 38.37
N GLU A 80 -10.15 23.65 38.40
CA GLU A 80 -10.28 24.95 37.70
C GLU A 80 -10.31 24.77 36.18
N PHE A 81 -9.58 23.77 35.68
CA PHE A 81 -9.51 23.43 34.27
C PHE A 81 -9.97 21.99 34.00
N LEU A 82 -10.49 21.77 32.80
CA LEU A 82 -10.93 20.48 32.29
C LEU A 82 -10.04 20.04 31.11
N LEU A 83 -9.57 18.80 31.15
CA LEU A 83 -8.82 18.14 30.08
C LEU A 83 -9.51 16.82 29.74
N PHE A 84 -9.68 16.54 28.44
CA PHE A 84 -10.28 15.29 27.96
C PHE A 84 -9.21 14.45 27.26
N VAL A 85 -9.20 13.14 27.53
CA VAL A 85 -8.26 12.15 26.95
C VAL A 85 -9.02 10.87 26.58
N ASP A 86 -8.74 10.31 25.41
CA ASP A 86 -9.27 8.99 25.01
C ASP A 86 -8.28 7.88 25.38
N GLY A 87 -8.79 6.73 25.82
CA GLY A 87 -7.99 5.54 26.08
C GLY A 87 -7.28 5.05 24.81
N GLY A 88 -5.96 4.95 24.88
CA GLY A 88 -5.08 4.66 23.76
C GLY A 88 -4.39 5.90 23.15
N ASP A 89 -4.69 7.11 23.62
CA ASP A 89 -3.89 8.30 23.34
C ASP A 89 -2.91 8.59 24.50
N GLU A 90 -1.72 9.11 24.19
CA GLU A 90 -0.69 9.46 25.17
C GLU A 90 -0.44 10.98 25.17
N LEU A 91 0.01 11.53 26.29
CA LEU A 91 0.40 12.94 26.40
C LEU A 91 1.91 13.07 26.64
N PRO A 92 2.61 14.00 25.94
CA PRO A 92 3.96 14.41 26.30
C PRO A 92 4.05 14.85 27.77
N ALA A 93 5.18 14.61 28.45
CA ALA A 93 5.32 14.82 29.90
C ALA A 93 5.10 16.28 30.38
N ASP A 94 5.21 17.26 29.50
CA ASP A 94 5.00 18.68 29.77
C ASP A 94 3.70 19.23 29.16
N ALA A 95 2.91 18.40 28.47
CA ALA A 95 1.72 18.82 27.73
C ALA A 95 0.73 19.59 28.61
N VAL A 96 0.42 19.06 29.79
CA VAL A 96 -0.55 19.69 30.69
C VAL A 96 0.00 20.98 31.30
N ALA A 97 1.29 20.99 31.67
CA ALA A 97 1.96 22.17 32.21
C ALA A 97 2.00 23.32 31.18
N VAL A 98 2.31 23.00 29.92
CA VAL A 98 2.38 23.97 28.81
C VAL A 98 1.01 24.59 28.52
N LEU A 99 -0.05 23.77 28.50
CA LEU A 99 -1.43 24.25 28.31
C LEU A 99 -1.91 25.11 29.49
N ALA A 100 -1.65 24.68 30.73
CA ALA A 100 -2.05 25.40 31.93
C ALA A 100 -1.35 26.75 32.04
N ALA A 101 -0.02 26.78 31.85
CA ALA A 101 0.76 28.00 31.89
C ALA A 101 0.36 29.01 30.80
N ALA A 102 -0.14 28.55 29.65
CA ALA A 102 -0.71 29.43 28.64
C ALA A 102 -1.98 30.12 29.17
N LEU A 103 -2.95 29.35 29.69
CA LEU A 103 -4.21 29.88 30.21
C LEU A 103 -4.06 30.78 31.43
N GLU A 104 -3.15 30.43 32.34
CA GLU A 104 -2.84 31.24 33.52
C GLU A 104 -2.25 32.60 33.14
N ARG A 105 -1.39 32.62 32.12
CA ARG A 105 -0.72 33.84 31.64
C ARG A 105 -1.65 34.74 30.84
N SER A 106 -2.49 34.17 29.99
CA SER A 106 -3.33 34.92 29.04
C SER A 106 -4.70 35.27 29.61
N GLY A 107 -5.21 34.47 30.55
CA GLY A 107 -6.62 34.52 30.95
C GLY A 107 -7.60 33.98 29.90
N SER A 108 -7.12 33.32 28.84
CA SER A 108 -7.95 32.77 27.77
C SER A 108 -8.96 31.72 28.26
N ASP A 109 -9.98 31.45 27.45
CA ASP A 109 -11.02 30.46 27.72
C ASP A 109 -10.51 29.03 27.43
N ILE A 110 -9.69 28.89 26.39
CA ILE A 110 -9.20 27.62 25.84
C ILE A 110 -7.73 27.73 25.43
N ALA A 111 -6.91 26.74 25.78
CA ALA A 111 -5.59 26.53 25.18
C ALA A 111 -5.61 25.29 24.30
N ILE A 112 -5.01 25.38 23.11
CA ILE A 112 -4.99 24.34 22.08
C ILE A 112 -3.56 24.03 21.69
N GLY A 113 -3.16 22.77 21.77
CA GLY A 113 -1.90 22.28 21.21
C GLY A 113 -2.10 21.41 19.97
N ARG A 114 -0.98 20.92 19.41
CA ARG A 114 -0.97 20.06 18.23
C ARG A 114 -1.09 18.59 18.62
N ASP A 115 -1.71 17.82 17.75
CA ASP A 115 -1.72 16.37 17.77
C ASP A 115 -0.65 15.80 16.83
N ALA A 116 -0.03 14.69 17.22
CA ALA A 116 0.94 13.96 16.41
C ALA A 116 0.50 12.50 16.18
N VAL A 117 0.94 11.92 15.08
CA VAL A 117 0.77 10.48 14.76
C VAL A 117 2.10 9.84 14.47
N ARG A 118 2.23 8.56 14.81
CA ARG A 118 3.47 7.81 14.58
C ARG A 118 3.66 7.53 13.08
N THR A 119 4.83 7.88 12.55
CA THR A 119 5.18 7.70 11.13
C THR A 119 6.57 7.10 10.98
N TRP A 120 6.69 6.08 10.12
CA TRP A 120 7.97 5.51 9.78
C TRP A 120 8.74 6.45 8.84
N THR A 121 9.97 6.79 9.23
CA THR A 121 10.83 7.74 8.50
C THR A 121 11.71 7.10 7.44
N GLY A 122 11.76 5.77 7.41
CA GLY A 122 12.78 5.00 6.72
C GLY A 122 13.76 4.34 7.69
N GLN A 123 13.95 4.92 8.88
CA GLN A 123 14.92 4.45 9.88
C GLN A 123 14.33 4.25 11.28
N VAL A 124 13.33 5.05 11.64
CA VAL A 124 12.72 5.04 12.97
C VAL A 124 11.24 5.42 12.85
N SER A 125 10.44 4.99 13.82
CA SER A 125 9.07 5.48 14.00
C SER A 125 9.13 6.76 14.81
N GLN A 126 8.63 7.87 14.25
CA GLN A 126 8.58 9.15 14.97
C GLN A 126 7.18 9.78 14.95
N TRP A 127 6.86 10.53 15.99
CA TRP A 127 5.71 11.38 16.13
C TRP A 127 5.82 12.56 15.17
N ARG A 128 4.86 12.67 14.25
CA ARG A 128 4.76 13.81 13.34
C ARG A 128 3.46 14.57 13.56
N PRO A 129 3.52 15.90 13.69
CA PRO A 129 2.32 16.73 13.80
C PRO A 129 1.33 16.50 12.65
N CYS A 130 0.05 16.51 12.96
CA CYS A 130 -1.02 16.28 12.00
C CYS A 130 -1.44 17.55 11.23
N GLY A 131 -1.43 17.49 9.90
CA GLY A 131 -2.14 18.47 9.05
C GLY A 131 -1.59 19.91 9.06
N ALA A 132 -2.33 20.82 8.41
CA ALA A 132 -2.06 22.25 8.46
C ALA A 132 -2.74 22.85 9.70
N VAL A 133 -1.93 23.44 10.56
CA VAL A 133 -2.27 24.00 11.87
C VAL A 133 -2.52 25.51 11.72
N ALA A 134 -3.39 26.08 12.56
CA ALA A 134 -3.48 27.53 12.70
C ALA A 134 -2.14 28.09 13.19
N ASP A 135 -1.75 29.27 12.73
CA ASP A 135 -0.52 29.89 13.22
C ASP A 135 -0.59 30.12 14.74
N PRO A 136 0.51 29.92 15.49
CA PRO A 136 0.54 30.17 16.92
C PRO A 136 0.08 31.61 17.24
N ALA A 137 -0.80 31.74 18.23
CA ALA A 137 -1.40 33.01 18.60
C ALA A 137 -1.91 32.95 20.05
N THR A 138 -1.83 34.07 20.77
CA THR A 138 -2.38 34.21 22.13
C THR A 138 -3.61 35.11 22.09
N GLY A 139 -4.68 34.72 22.79
CA GLY A 139 -5.93 35.50 22.85
C GLY A 139 -6.59 35.74 21.49
N THR A 140 -6.48 34.77 20.57
CA THR A 140 -7.19 34.82 19.28
C THR A 140 -8.62 34.31 19.42
N ASP A 141 -9.42 34.36 18.35
CA ASP A 141 -10.76 33.78 18.32
C ASP A 141 -11.04 33.21 16.92
N LEU A 142 -12.17 32.54 16.76
CA LEU A 142 -12.55 31.95 15.46
C LEU A 142 -12.75 32.99 14.34
N ARG A 143 -13.03 34.26 14.67
CA ARG A 143 -13.22 35.34 13.68
C ARG A 143 -11.88 35.84 13.16
N ARG A 144 -10.88 35.99 14.04
CA ARG A 144 -9.51 36.40 13.72
C ARG A 144 -8.71 35.27 13.09
N SER A 145 -8.92 34.03 13.55
CA SER A 145 -8.23 32.82 13.08
C SER A 145 -9.23 31.73 12.64
N PRO A 146 -9.85 31.86 11.46
CA PRO A 146 -10.87 30.91 11.00
C PRO A 146 -10.36 29.48 10.77
N ASP A 147 -9.04 29.27 10.77
CA ASP A 147 -8.41 27.94 10.69
C ASP A 147 -8.60 27.12 11.97
N LEU A 148 -8.95 27.76 13.09
CA LEU A 148 -9.26 27.11 14.38
C LEU A 148 -10.34 26.03 14.27
N ILE A 149 -11.29 26.16 13.34
CA ILE A 149 -12.33 25.15 13.10
C ILE A 149 -11.77 23.77 12.72
N ARG A 150 -10.48 23.69 12.36
CA ARG A 150 -9.78 22.41 12.12
C ARG A 150 -9.56 21.63 13.43
N TYR A 151 -9.56 22.29 14.58
CA TYR A 151 -9.41 21.71 15.92
C TYR A 151 -10.73 21.27 16.56
N ARG A 152 -11.65 20.73 15.77
CA ARG A 152 -13.01 20.30 16.18
C ARG A 152 -13.05 18.99 17.00
N THR A 153 -12.07 18.77 17.87
CA THR A 153 -12.09 17.69 18.90
C THR A 153 -12.12 18.31 20.29
N ALA A 154 -12.57 17.57 21.30
CA ALA A 154 -12.34 17.98 22.68
C ALA A 154 -10.87 17.79 23.10
N PHE A 155 -10.22 16.71 22.65
CA PHE A 155 -8.83 16.40 23.03
C PHE A 155 -7.80 17.38 22.45
N GLY A 156 -6.62 17.38 23.09
CA GLY A 156 -5.50 18.28 22.78
C GLY A 156 -5.78 19.73 23.19
N LYS A 157 -6.70 19.93 24.14
CA LYS A 157 -7.15 21.24 24.63
C LYS A 157 -7.34 21.23 26.14
N LEU A 158 -7.05 22.36 26.75
CA LEU A 158 -7.40 22.64 28.13
C LEU A 158 -8.49 23.72 28.14
N PHE A 159 -9.56 23.48 28.89
CA PHE A 159 -10.70 24.39 29.00
C PHE A 159 -10.79 24.98 30.40
N ARG A 160 -11.04 26.29 30.51
CA ARG A 160 -11.39 26.89 31.80
C ARG A 160 -12.79 26.44 32.20
N ARG A 161 -12.95 25.88 33.40
CA ARG A 161 -14.24 25.33 33.85
C ARG A 161 -15.32 26.39 33.99
N SER A 162 -14.96 27.59 34.44
CA SER A 162 -15.91 28.72 34.53
C SER A 162 -16.49 29.07 33.16
N PHE A 163 -15.68 29.05 32.10
CA PHE A 163 -16.13 29.21 30.72
C PHE A 163 -17.06 28.06 30.30
N TRP A 164 -16.67 26.81 30.58
CA TRP A 164 -17.47 25.63 30.27
C TRP A 164 -18.88 25.69 30.90
N THR A 165 -18.93 26.06 32.17
CA THR A 165 -20.17 26.15 32.97
C THR A 165 -21.03 27.34 32.53
N ALA A 166 -20.43 28.52 32.35
CA ALA A 166 -21.16 29.73 31.92
C ALA A 166 -21.85 29.54 30.56
N ASN A 167 -21.23 28.77 29.67
CA ASN A 167 -21.75 28.49 28.33
C ASN A 167 -22.59 27.21 28.24
N LYS A 168 -22.79 26.51 29.37
CA LYS A 168 -23.58 25.26 29.45
C LYS A 168 -23.14 24.22 28.41
N LEU A 169 -21.83 24.09 28.21
CA LEU A 169 -21.28 23.10 27.29
C LEU A 169 -21.58 21.69 27.82
N ALA A 170 -22.06 20.82 26.95
CA ALA A 170 -22.40 19.43 27.27
C ALA A 170 -22.08 18.53 26.07
N PHE A 171 -21.79 17.26 26.35
CA PHE A 171 -21.62 16.25 25.31
C PHE A 171 -22.98 15.64 24.96
N PRO A 172 -23.31 15.50 23.67
CA PRO A 172 -24.48 14.75 23.23
C PRO A 172 -24.34 13.26 23.58
N ASP A 173 -25.45 12.63 23.93
CA ASP A 173 -25.52 11.20 24.25
C ASP A 173 -25.48 10.34 22.97
N ILE A 174 -24.30 10.27 22.33
CA ILE A 174 -24.04 9.50 21.10
C ILE A 174 -22.73 8.70 21.22
N GLY A 175 -22.61 7.62 20.46
CA GLY A 175 -21.47 6.69 20.52
C GLY A 175 -20.27 7.07 19.64
N ARG A 176 -20.45 7.97 18.65
CA ARG A 176 -19.37 8.39 17.73
C ARG A 176 -19.39 9.89 17.45
N TYR A 177 -18.19 10.48 17.42
CA TYR A 177 -17.98 11.93 17.24
C TYR A 177 -18.76 12.78 18.27
N ASP A 178 -18.99 12.24 19.47
CA ASP A 178 -19.70 12.90 20.55
C ASP A 178 -19.00 14.19 21.01
N ASP A 179 -17.69 14.29 20.87
CA ASP A 179 -16.93 15.51 21.17
C ASP A 179 -17.07 16.62 20.13
N LEU A 180 -17.42 16.27 18.89
CA LEU A 180 -17.36 17.20 17.76
C LEU A 180 -18.33 18.38 17.92
N PRO A 181 -19.62 18.19 18.25
CA PRO A 181 -20.55 19.29 18.46
C PRO A 181 -20.08 20.23 19.57
N THR A 182 -19.71 19.67 20.72
CA THR A 182 -19.27 20.42 21.89
C THR A 182 -18.00 21.22 21.60
N ALA A 183 -17.03 20.63 20.88
CA ALA A 183 -15.81 21.33 20.49
C ALA A 183 -16.09 22.49 19.52
N ILE A 184 -17.00 22.33 18.56
CA ILE A 184 -17.40 23.41 17.65
C ILE A 184 -18.09 24.55 18.41
N GLN A 185 -18.98 24.21 19.35
CA GLN A 185 -19.65 25.19 20.21
C GLN A 185 -18.62 25.97 21.03
N ALA A 186 -17.71 25.26 21.71
CA ALA A 186 -16.66 25.86 22.53
C ALA A 186 -15.76 26.82 21.72
N LEU A 187 -15.31 26.40 20.53
CA LEU A 187 -14.45 27.22 19.66
C LEU A 187 -15.12 28.51 19.19
N HIS A 188 -16.44 28.52 19.06
CA HIS A 188 -17.19 29.70 18.59
C HIS A 188 -17.65 30.60 19.74
N LEU A 189 -17.96 30.03 20.91
CA LEU A 189 -18.33 30.79 22.12
C LEU A 189 -17.12 31.43 22.81
N ALA A 190 -15.93 30.82 22.69
CA ALA A 190 -14.71 31.35 23.27
C ALA A 190 -14.36 32.72 22.68
N THR A 191 -14.08 33.66 23.58
CA THR A 191 -13.70 35.04 23.23
C THR A 191 -12.19 35.21 23.13
N ALA A 192 -11.43 34.33 23.79
CA ALA A 192 -9.97 34.27 23.76
C ALA A 192 -9.49 32.80 23.76
N ILE A 193 -8.67 32.45 22.78
CA ILE A 193 -8.09 31.12 22.58
C ILE A 193 -6.58 31.27 22.39
N ASP A 194 -5.81 30.43 23.07
CA ASP A 194 -4.37 30.30 22.86
C ASP A 194 -4.07 29.11 21.96
N VAL A 195 -3.31 29.34 20.90
CA VAL A 195 -2.84 28.32 19.95
C VAL A 195 -1.35 28.15 20.11
N LEU A 196 -0.95 26.98 20.59
CA LEU A 196 0.43 26.65 20.88
C LEU A 196 1.09 25.92 19.70
N PRO A 197 2.40 26.15 19.46
CA PRO A 197 3.16 25.40 18.47
C PRO A 197 3.46 23.96 18.92
N ASP A 198 3.32 23.67 20.21
CA ASP A 198 3.71 22.43 20.89
C ASP A 198 2.80 21.25 20.55
N VAL A 199 3.37 20.05 20.51
CA VAL A 199 2.59 18.81 20.48
C VAL A 199 2.15 18.51 21.92
N VAL A 200 0.86 18.28 22.12
CA VAL A 200 0.27 18.00 23.44
C VAL A 200 -0.51 16.69 23.46
N LEU A 201 -0.59 15.99 22.32
CA LEU A 201 -1.34 14.75 22.18
C LEU A 201 -0.67 13.84 21.15
N HIS A 202 -0.40 12.60 21.54
CA HIS A 202 0.08 11.52 20.69
C HIS A 202 -1.07 10.56 20.40
N ARG A 203 -1.49 10.49 19.14
CA ARG A 203 -2.61 9.64 18.73
C ARG A 203 -2.16 8.35 18.08
N HIS A 204 -2.62 7.23 18.63
CA HIS A 204 -2.36 5.90 18.06
C HIS A 204 -3.40 5.52 17.00
N ASN A 205 -4.64 5.98 17.17
CA ASN A 205 -5.73 5.68 16.25
C ASN A 205 -5.99 6.80 15.23
N HIS A 206 -6.38 6.42 14.01
CA HIS A 206 -6.84 7.38 13.02
C HIS A 206 -8.25 7.86 13.37
N ARG A 207 -8.42 9.18 13.56
CA ARG A 207 -9.73 9.83 13.81
C ARG A 207 -10.83 9.41 12.83
N PHE A 208 -10.46 9.08 11.59
CA PHE A 208 -11.37 8.65 10.53
C PHE A 208 -11.26 7.15 10.24
N ALA A 209 -11.14 6.31 11.27
CA ALA A 209 -11.22 4.87 11.09
C ALA A 209 -12.55 4.52 10.43
N GLN A 210 -12.51 3.70 9.37
CA GLN A 210 -13.73 3.24 8.72
C GLN A 210 -14.52 2.35 9.67
N THR A 211 -15.84 2.46 9.62
CA THR A 211 -16.77 1.62 10.36
C THR A 211 -17.87 1.18 9.41
N THR A 212 -18.38 -0.02 9.63
CA THR A 212 -19.50 -0.60 8.90
C THR A 212 -20.73 -0.76 9.79
N GLN A 213 -20.65 -0.38 11.07
CA GLN A 213 -21.76 -0.49 12.01
C GLN A 213 -22.77 0.63 11.77
N ALA A 214 -24.04 0.29 11.49
CA ALA A 214 -25.11 1.26 11.22
C ALA A 214 -25.23 2.35 12.30
N GLN A 215 -25.20 1.95 13.58
CA GLN A 215 -25.37 2.89 14.69
C GLN A 215 -24.23 3.92 14.75
N GLU A 216 -22.98 3.49 14.58
CA GLU A 216 -21.84 4.41 14.55
C GLU A 216 -21.89 5.39 13.38
N ILE A 217 -22.38 4.93 12.21
CA ILE A 217 -22.57 5.79 11.04
C ILE A 217 -23.68 6.82 11.33
N ALA A 218 -24.81 6.38 11.89
CA ALA A 218 -25.92 7.25 12.27
C ALA A 218 -25.49 8.32 13.28
N ASP A 219 -24.76 7.92 14.32
CA ASP A 219 -24.21 8.82 15.33
C ASP A 219 -23.26 9.85 14.69
N GLY A 220 -22.41 9.42 13.75
CA GLY A 220 -21.51 10.30 13.03
C GLY A 220 -22.23 11.37 12.20
N PHE A 221 -23.31 11.00 11.48
CA PHE A 221 -24.16 11.96 10.77
C PHE A 221 -24.92 12.87 11.75
N GLY A 222 -25.43 12.32 12.85
CA GLY A 222 -26.11 13.06 13.92
C GLY A 222 -25.21 14.13 14.53
N ALA A 223 -23.99 13.76 14.93
CA ALA A 223 -22.99 14.68 15.48
C ALA A 223 -22.70 15.86 14.53
N VAL A 224 -22.41 15.57 13.27
CA VAL A 224 -22.09 16.62 12.29
C VAL A 224 -23.29 17.51 12.00
N THR A 225 -24.50 16.95 12.02
CA THR A 225 -25.75 17.71 11.87
C THR A 225 -25.96 18.65 13.04
N LEU A 226 -25.85 18.17 14.28
CA LEU A 226 -25.93 19.00 15.50
C LEU A 226 -24.95 20.18 15.46
N ALA A 227 -23.68 19.91 15.10
CA ALA A 227 -22.67 20.96 14.96
C ALA A 227 -22.98 21.96 13.84
N THR A 228 -23.54 21.48 12.72
CA THR A 228 -23.92 22.33 11.58
C THR A 228 -25.08 23.24 11.95
N THR A 229 -26.16 22.68 12.50
CA THR A 229 -27.37 23.42 12.94
C THR A 229 -27.01 24.48 13.96
N TRP A 230 -26.17 24.15 14.94
CA TRP A 230 -25.74 25.14 15.93
C TRP A 230 -25.00 26.34 15.30
N LEU A 231 -24.12 26.09 14.31
CA LEU A 231 -23.45 27.14 13.54
C LEU A 231 -24.40 27.92 12.62
N GLU A 232 -25.58 27.38 12.28
CA GLU A 232 -26.61 28.10 11.54
C GLU A 232 -27.35 29.10 12.42
N GLU A 233 -27.65 28.68 13.65
CA GLU A 233 -28.38 29.48 14.62
C GLU A 233 -27.50 30.55 15.29
N ASN A 234 -26.24 30.20 15.58
CA ASN A 234 -25.34 31.02 16.41
C ASN A 234 -24.08 31.50 15.66
N GLY A 235 -23.77 30.88 14.53
CA GLY A 235 -22.51 31.04 13.81
C GLY A 235 -22.52 32.11 12.71
N HIS A 236 -21.33 32.42 12.18
CA HIS A 236 -21.21 33.21 10.96
C HIS A 236 -21.16 32.32 9.72
N ALA A 237 -21.72 32.79 8.59
CA ALA A 237 -21.84 32.03 7.35
C ALA A 237 -20.50 31.45 6.83
N LYS A 238 -19.37 32.14 7.06
CA LYS A 238 -18.03 31.67 6.65
C LYS A 238 -17.58 30.46 7.48
N SER A 239 -17.76 30.49 8.80
CA SER A 239 -17.39 29.39 9.70
C SER A 239 -18.21 28.14 9.39
N ARG A 240 -19.53 28.31 9.18
CA ARG A 240 -20.41 27.24 8.70
C ARG A 240 -19.94 26.62 7.39
N GLN A 241 -19.70 27.43 6.36
CA GLN A 241 -19.24 26.94 5.04
C GLN A 241 -17.92 26.17 5.14
N ARG A 242 -17.02 26.63 6.03
CA ARG A 242 -15.73 25.99 6.25
C ARG A 242 -15.85 24.66 6.98
N PHE A 243 -16.69 24.59 8.00
CA PHE A 243 -16.99 23.34 8.71
C PHE A 243 -17.68 22.33 7.78
N GLN A 244 -18.72 22.75 7.05
CA GLN A 244 -19.41 21.90 6.07
C GLN A 244 -18.44 21.34 5.02
N LEU A 245 -17.47 22.14 4.52
CA LEU A 245 -16.45 21.64 3.60
C LEU A 245 -15.58 20.53 4.22
N ILE A 246 -15.20 20.68 5.49
CA ILE A 246 -14.43 19.67 6.22
C ILE A 246 -15.28 18.41 6.45
N ALA A 247 -16.55 18.58 6.79
CA ALA A 247 -17.49 17.48 6.99
C ALA A 247 -17.64 16.63 5.72
N VAL A 248 -17.92 17.28 4.58
CA VAL A 248 -18.11 16.57 3.30
C VAL A 248 -16.83 15.95 2.74
N ASP A 249 -15.65 16.53 3.04
CA ASP A 249 -14.37 16.03 2.53
C ASP A 249 -13.71 15.01 3.45
N LYS A 250 -14.03 14.99 4.74
CA LYS A 250 -13.36 14.14 5.73
C LYS A 250 -14.34 13.40 6.65
N GLU A 251 -15.08 14.12 7.50
CA GLU A 251 -15.85 13.51 8.61
C GLU A 251 -16.91 12.52 8.14
N LEU A 252 -17.71 12.91 7.14
CA LEU A 252 -18.80 12.12 6.61
C LEU A 252 -18.39 11.34 5.35
N ARG A 253 -17.33 11.80 4.66
CA ARG A 253 -16.80 11.08 3.49
C ARG A 253 -16.39 9.66 3.86
N VAL A 254 -15.83 9.45 5.04
CA VAL A 254 -15.38 8.12 5.51
C VAL A 254 -16.49 7.07 5.46
N PHE A 255 -17.74 7.46 5.75
CA PHE A 255 -18.89 6.56 5.70
C PHE A 255 -19.27 6.22 4.26
N LEU A 256 -19.20 7.19 3.35
CA LEU A 256 -19.34 6.92 1.91
C LEU A 256 -18.21 6.02 1.40
N ASP A 257 -16.99 6.20 1.92
CA ASP A 257 -15.81 5.41 1.56
C ASP A 257 -15.89 3.98 2.09
N ALA A 258 -16.73 3.71 3.10
CA ALA A 258 -17.00 2.40 3.70
C ALA A 258 -18.16 1.64 3.04
N LEU A 259 -19.00 2.30 2.21
CA LEU A 259 -20.19 1.70 1.59
C LEU A 259 -19.99 0.33 0.92
N PRO A 260 -18.87 0.03 0.22
CA PRO A 260 -18.64 -1.31 -0.32
C PRO A 260 -18.63 -2.41 0.75
N ASP A 261 -18.28 -2.05 1.98
CA ASP A 261 -18.10 -2.94 3.12
C ASP A 261 -19.31 -2.89 4.09
N VAL A 262 -20.27 -1.98 3.87
CA VAL A 262 -21.54 -1.96 4.64
C VAL A 262 -22.47 -3.06 4.11
N PRO A 263 -23.24 -3.77 4.99
CA PRO A 263 -24.27 -4.74 4.59
C PRO A 263 -25.25 -4.15 3.56
N ALA A 264 -25.70 -4.96 2.60
CA ALA A 264 -26.41 -4.44 1.43
C ALA A 264 -27.72 -3.72 1.80
N GLU A 265 -28.44 -4.29 2.76
CA GLU A 265 -29.68 -3.79 3.36
C GLU A 265 -29.52 -2.45 4.10
N GLU A 266 -28.31 -2.12 4.59
CA GLU A 266 -28.04 -0.88 5.34
C GLU A 266 -27.51 0.25 4.45
N ARG A 267 -27.01 -0.05 3.24
CA ARG A 267 -26.38 0.96 2.36
C ARG A 267 -27.32 2.09 1.98
N ASP A 268 -28.59 1.78 1.72
CA ASP A 268 -29.59 2.79 1.36
C ASP A 268 -29.88 3.73 2.53
N GLN A 269 -29.81 3.25 3.77
CA GLN A 269 -29.93 4.08 4.95
C GLN A 269 -28.75 5.05 5.07
N VAL A 270 -27.51 4.58 4.85
CA VAL A 270 -26.31 5.44 4.84
C VAL A 270 -26.41 6.51 3.74
N VAL A 271 -26.88 6.11 2.54
CA VAL A 271 -27.10 7.04 1.42
C VAL A 271 -28.19 8.05 1.72
N ALA A 272 -29.30 7.64 2.37
CA ALA A 272 -30.37 8.54 2.77
C ALA A 272 -29.88 9.58 3.79
N GLN A 273 -29.09 9.18 4.78
CA GLN A 273 -28.48 10.10 5.75
C GLN A 273 -27.53 11.10 5.05
N ALA A 274 -26.71 10.62 4.11
CA ALA A 274 -25.85 11.48 3.31
C ALA A 274 -26.65 12.47 2.43
N ALA A 275 -27.73 12.01 1.80
CA ALA A 275 -28.62 12.85 1.01
C ALA A 275 -29.28 13.94 1.87
N ALA A 276 -29.77 13.56 3.06
CA ALA A 276 -30.36 14.48 4.03
C ALA A 276 -29.37 15.57 4.44
N TYR A 277 -28.15 15.21 4.83
CA TYR A 277 -27.12 16.19 5.18
C TYR A 277 -26.77 17.11 4.00
N ALA A 278 -26.60 16.53 2.80
CA ALA A 278 -26.23 17.27 1.60
C ALA A 278 -27.28 18.32 1.18
N SER A 279 -28.55 18.12 1.53
CA SER A 279 -29.63 19.08 1.23
C SER A 279 -29.42 20.45 1.90
N GLY A 280 -28.77 20.48 3.07
CA GLY A 280 -28.38 21.70 3.79
C GLY A 280 -27.04 22.30 3.35
N VAL A 281 -26.33 21.67 2.40
CA VAL A 281 -25.00 22.10 1.95
C VAL A 281 -25.09 22.81 0.60
N SER A 282 -24.67 24.08 0.56
CA SER A 282 -24.69 24.85 -0.69
C SER A 282 -23.76 24.25 -1.76
N ALA A 283 -24.14 24.41 -3.03
CA ALA A 283 -23.31 23.99 -4.18
C ALA A 283 -21.90 24.61 -4.17
N LYS A 284 -21.73 25.81 -3.58
CA LYS A 284 -20.44 26.48 -3.43
C LYS A 284 -19.49 25.72 -2.50
N VAL A 285 -20.01 25.16 -1.40
CA VAL A 285 -19.23 24.35 -0.46
C VAL A 285 -18.82 23.04 -1.13
N LEU A 286 -19.77 22.32 -1.73
CA LEU A 286 -19.47 21.09 -2.47
C LEU A 286 -18.43 21.33 -3.56
N ALA A 287 -18.50 22.45 -4.30
CA ALA A 287 -17.52 22.82 -5.34
C ALA A 287 -16.08 23.00 -4.84
N GLY A 288 -15.88 23.14 -3.52
CA GLY A 288 -14.58 23.18 -2.86
C GLY A 288 -13.95 21.81 -2.62
N ALA A 289 -14.75 20.73 -2.55
CA ALA A 289 -14.27 19.37 -2.36
C ALA A 289 -13.64 18.79 -3.65
N PRO A 290 -12.77 17.76 -3.59
CA PRO A 290 -12.26 17.04 -4.75
C PRO A 290 -13.38 16.49 -5.65
N ALA A 291 -13.12 16.34 -6.96
CA ALA A 291 -14.12 15.91 -7.94
C ALA A 291 -14.71 14.53 -7.64
N LEU A 292 -13.91 13.60 -7.11
CA LEU A 292 -14.39 12.27 -6.74
C LEU A 292 -15.30 12.34 -5.51
N THR A 293 -14.95 13.15 -4.51
CA THR A 293 -15.81 13.46 -3.36
C THR A 293 -17.14 14.05 -3.83
N ARG A 294 -17.12 15.05 -4.73
CA ARG A 294 -18.35 15.65 -5.27
C ARG A 294 -19.21 14.64 -6.02
N LEU A 295 -18.60 13.72 -6.77
CA LEU A 295 -19.32 12.66 -7.45
C LEU A 295 -20.03 11.74 -6.44
N LYS A 296 -19.37 11.40 -5.33
CA LYS A 296 -19.97 10.58 -4.28
C LYS A 296 -21.19 11.25 -3.67
N TRP A 297 -21.06 12.51 -3.26
CA TRP A 297 -22.16 13.29 -2.71
C TRP A 297 -23.30 13.47 -3.70
N HIS A 298 -23.01 13.74 -4.97
CA HIS A 298 -24.04 13.85 -6.00
C HIS A 298 -24.84 12.55 -6.18
N LEU A 299 -24.15 11.40 -6.25
CA LEU A 299 -24.82 10.10 -6.36
C LEU A 299 -25.62 9.75 -5.10
N ALA A 300 -25.11 10.13 -3.92
CA ALA A 300 -25.85 9.95 -2.67
C ALA A 300 -27.15 10.79 -2.67
N THR A 301 -27.08 12.08 -3.00
CA THR A 301 -28.26 12.96 -3.10
C THR A 301 -29.29 12.47 -4.13
N ALA A 302 -28.84 11.82 -5.20
CA ALA A 302 -29.71 11.24 -6.22
C ALA A 302 -30.25 9.84 -5.87
N GLY A 303 -29.90 9.27 -4.70
CA GLY A 303 -30.32 7.91 -4.31
C GLY A 303 -29.69 6.81 -5.16
N HIS A 304 -28.54 7.07 -5.79
CA HIS A 304 -27.86 6.11 -6.67
C HIS A 304 -26.84 5.26 -5.91
N THR A 305 -27.29 4.50 -4.91
CA THR A 305 -26.46 3.69 -4.00
C THR A 305 -25.54 2.72 -4.73
N SER A 306 -26.10 1.93 -5.64
CA SER A 306 -25.35 0.96 -6.46
C SER A 306 -24.22 1.62 -7.27
N GLU A 307 -24.47 2.80 -7.82
CA GLU A 307 -23.51 3.55 -8.61
C GLU A 307 -22.41 4.16 -7.75
N LEU A 308 -22.78 4.64 -6.55
CA LEU A 308 -21.87 5.18 -5.56
C LEU A 308 -20.88 4.12 -5.06
N VAL A 309 -21.35 2.92 -4.72
CA VAL A 309 -20.50 1.79 -4.34
C VAL A 309 -19.46 1.50 -5.44
N LYS A 310 -19.86 1.53 -6.72
CA LYS A 310 -18.93 1.34 -7.87
C LYS A 310 -17.89 2.46 -7.95
N VAL A 311 -18.23 3.69 -7.61
CA VAL A 311 -17.28 4.83 -7.55
C VAL A 311 -16.26 4.65 -6.44
N VAL A 312 -16.68 4.18 -5.27
CA VAL A 312 -15.78 3.92 -4.13
C VAL A 312 -14.82 2.78 -4.46
N ARG A 313 -15.31 1.69 -5.07
CA ARG A 313 -14.45 0.61 -5.57
C ARG A 313 -13.48 1.07 -6.65
N TYR A 314 -13.90 1.98 -7.53
CA TYR A 314 -13.01 2.60 -8.52
C TYR A 314 -11.86 3.37 -7.85
N GLU A 315 -12.16 4.15 -6.80
CA GLU A 315 -11.15 4.94 -6.07
C GLU A 315 -10.09 4.06 -5.41
N ARG A 316 -10.54 3.07 -4.64
CA ARG A 316 -9.66 2.11 -3.96
C ARG A 316 -8.73 1.42 -4.97
N GLY A 317 -9.19 1.20 -6.21
CA GLY A 317 -8.43 0.60 -7.29
C GLY A 317 -7.18 1.35 -7.78
N LYS A 318 -6.87 2.55 -7.24
CA LYS A 318 -5.74 3.42 -7.66
C LYS A 318 -5.66 3.61 -9.18
N ALA A 319 -6.75 4.03 -9.82
CA ALA A 319 -6.68 4.53 -11.18
C ALA A 319 -6.06 5.94 -11.20
N SER A 320 -5.17 6.22 -12.17
CA SER A 320 -4.81 7.60 -12.52
C SER A 320 -5.84 8.11 -13.51
N PRO A 321 -6.82 8.94 -13.10
CA PRO A 321 -7.89 9.35 -13.99
C PRO A 321 -7.34 10.24 -15.11
N SER A 322 -7.89 10.09 -16.31
CA SER A 322 -7.59 11.01 -17.40
C SER A 322 -8.23 12.37 -17.12
N ILE A 323 -7.62 13.44 -17.60
CA ILE A 323 -8.17 14.79 -17.49
C ILE A 323 -8.41 15.33 -18.88
N VAL A 324 -9.64 15.77 -19.12
CA VAL A 324 -10.07 16.36 -20.39
C VAL A 324 -10.21 17.86 -20.24
N ARG A 325 -9.91 18.57 -21.32
CA ARG A 325 -10.13 20.02 -21.43
C ARG A 325 -11.41 20.24 -22.24
N ASP A 326 -12.28 21.09 -21.71
CA ASP A 326 -13.57 21.41 -22.33
C ASP A 326 -14.05 22.80 -21.85
N PRO A 327 -14.20 23.79 -22.74
CA PRO A 327 -13.15 24.41 -23.57
C PRO A 327 -12.03 25.09 -22.75
N LEU A 328 -12.32 25.94 -21.76
CA LEU A 328 -11.29 26.60 -20.91
C LEU A 328 -11.08 25.90 -19.55
N ARG A 329 -12.02 25.04 -19.14
CA ARG A 329 -11.97 24.32 -17.86
C ARG A 329 -11.45 22.89 -18.06
N ARG A 330 -10.98 22.29 -16.98
CA ARG A 330 -10.48 20.91 -16.95
C ARG A 330 -11.39 20.06 -16.09
N TYR A 331 -11.65 18.85 -16.55
CA TYR A 331 -12.52 17.88 -15.89
C TYR A 331 -11.80 16.54 -15.76
N VAL A 332 -11.99 15.90 -14.62
CA VAL A 332 -11.47 14.58 -14.33
C VAL A 332 -12.45 13.54 -14.85
N VAL A 333 -11.98 12.60 -15.66
CA VAL A 333 -12.81 11.54 -16.21
C VAL A 333 -12.91 10.41 -15.17
N TYR A 334 -13.96 10.51 -14.36
CA TYR A 334 -14.36 9.48 -13.41
C TYR A 334 -15.53 8.66 -13.95
N PRO A 335 -15.93 7.55 -13.29
CA PRO A 335 -17.11 6.79 -13.68
C PRO A 335 -18.32 7.71 -13.92
N TYR A 336 -19.13 7.38 -14.93
CA TYR A 336 -20.33 8.12 -15.34
C TYR A 336 -20.11 9.49 -15.99
N TRP A 337 -18.87 9.81 -16.40
CA TRP A 337 -18.60 10.99 -17.21
C TRP A 337 -19.45 11.01 -18.50
N LYS A 338 -20.31 12.04 -18.63
CA LYS A 338 -21.28 12.21 -19.72
C LYS A 338 -22.35 11.10 -19.84
N ASP A 339 -22.59 10.34 -18.77
CA ASP A 339 -23.70 9.39 -18.73
C ASP A 339 -25.03 10.16 -18.58
N SER A 340 -25.86 10.13 -19.62
CA SER A 340 -27.14 10.84 -19.62
C SER A 340 -28.18 10.23 -18.68
N LYS A 341 -28.04 8.95 -18.31
CA LYS A 341 -29.02 8.26 -17.46
C LYS A 341 -28.94 8.69 -15.99
N LEU A 342 -27.72 8.95 -15.51
CA LEU A 342 -27.47 9.37 -14.13
C LEU A 342 -27.47 10.91 -13.98
N GLY A 343 -27.60 11.65 -15.08
CA GLY A 343 -27.78 13.10 -15.04
C GLY A 343 -26.64 13.90 -14.39
N VAL A 344 -25.45 13.31 -14.19
CA VAL A 344 -24.40 13.94 -13.39
C VAL A 344 -23.87 15.23 -14.05
N PRO A 345 -24.01 16.40 -13.42
CA PRO A 345 -23.57 17.66 -14.00
C PRO A 345 -22.06 17.69 -14.22
N ARG A 346 -21.62 18.29 -15.34
CA ARG A 346 -20.19 18.38 -15.68
C ARG A 346 -19.34 19.05 -14.59
N GLU A 347 -19.90 20.03 -13.87
CA GLU A 347 -19.20 20.76 -12.79
C GLU A 347 -18.79 19.84 -11.62
N VAL A 348 -19.50 18.71 -11.41
CA VAL A 348 -19.12 17.69 -10.42
C VAL A 348 -17.73 17.15 -10.71
N TYR A 349 -17.36 17.00 -11.98
CA TYR A 349 -16.07 16.46 -12.42
C TYR A 349 -14.98 17.52 -12.56
N ARG A 350 -15.23 18.78 -12.22
CA ARG A 350 -14.26 19.87 -12.44
C ARG A 350 -12.95 19.66 -11.68
N ALA A 351 -11.83 19.57 -12.38
CA ALA A 351 -10.55 19.29 -11.74
C ALA A 351 -10.08 20.44 -10.83
N ARG A 352 -9.67 20.10 -9.60
CA ARG A 352 -9.14 21.00 -8.58
C ARG A 352 -7.73 20.53 -8.17
N ASP A 353 -7.61 19.87 -7.03
CA ASP A 353 -6.35 19.31 -6.50
C ASP A 353 -5.83 18.13 -7.32
N GLU A 354 -6.69 17.55 -8.17
CA GLU A 354 -6.31 16.55 -9.15
C GLU A 354 -5.38 17.14 -10.23
N VAL A 355 -5.33 18.46 -10.37
CA VAL A 355 -4.42 19.22 -11.25
C VAL A 355 -3.49 20.03 -10.34
N ARG A 356 -2.56 19.35 -9.67
CA ARG A 356 -1.57 19.93 -8.76
C ARG A 356 -0.17 19.97 -9.37
N LEU A 357 0.66 20.85 -8.84
CA LEU A 357 2.08 20.87 -9.17
C LEU A 357 2.76 19.61 -8.63
N ARG A 358 3.55 18.96 -9.47
CA ARG A 358 4.53 17.94 -9.10
C ARG A 358 5.91 18.53 -9.36
N GLY A 359 6.67 18.72 -8.28
CA GLY A 359 8.03 19.23 -8.30
C GLY A 359 9.00 18.23 -7.69
N ARG A 360 10.13 17.99 -8.35
CA ARG A 360 11.23 17.15 -7.85
C ARG A 360 12.58 17.75 -8.25
N VAL A 361 13.52 17.76 -7.32
CA VAL A 361 14.93 18.10 -7.55
C VAL A 361 15.66 16.86 -8.08
N HIS A 362 16.51 17.06 -9.08
CA HIS A 362 17.35 15.99 -9.65
C HIS A 362 18.81 16.18 -9.25
N ALA A 363 19.32 17.41 -9.31
CA ALA A 363 20.68 17.70 -8.91
C ALA A 363 20.80 19.11 -8.33
N VAL A 364 21.75 19.26 -7.42
CA VAL A 364 22.22 20.54 -6.86
C VAL A 364 23.73 20.61 -7.03
N SER A 365 24.24 21.73 -7.50
CA SER A 365 25.67 21.94 -7.75
C SER A 365 26.09 23.38 -7.47
N TRP A 366 27.40 23.56 -7.29
CA TRP A 366 28.03 24.86 -7.08
C TRP A 366 28.94 25.21 -8.26
N ASP A 367 28.92 26.47 -8.67
CA ASP A 367 29.90 27.09 -9.57
C ASP A 367 30.36 28.41 -8.93
N GLY A 368 31.53 28.41 -8.30
CA GLY A 368 31.89 29.44 -7.34
C GLY A 368 30.80 29.61 -6.27
N ASP A 369 30.37 30.85 -6.04
CA ASP A 369 29.30 31.19 -5.08
C ASP A 369 27.89 31.13 -5.68
N ARG A 370 27.74 30.55 -6.88
CA ARG A 370 26.45 30.35 -7.53
C ARG A 370 25.92 28.95 -7.22
N LEU A 371 24.77 28.89 -6.55
CA LEU A 371 24.03 27.64 -6.35
C LEU A 371 23.13 27.37 -7.56
N THR A 372 23.26 26.20 -8.17
CA THR A 372 22.44 25.75 -9.31
C THR A 372 21.65 24.50 -8.95
N VAL A 373 20.37 24.50 -9.33
CA VAL A 373 19.43 23.41 -9.05
C VAL A 373 18.71 23.02 -10.34
N THR A 374 18.74 21.73 -10.65
CA THR A 374 17.98 21.14 -11.76
C THR A 374 16.91 20.19 -11.25
N GLY A 375 15.83 20.06 -12.00
CA GLY A 375 14.71 19.25 -11.57
C GLY A 375 13.60 19.16 -12.60
N GLU A 376 12.46 18.61 -12.19
CA GLU A 376 11.21 18.68 -12.94
C GLU A 376 10.12 19.37 -12.11
N ALA A 377 9.33 20.20 -12.78
CA ALA A 377 8.18 20.88 -12.19
C ALA A 377 7.07 20.96 -13.23
N PHE A 378 6.01 20.16 -13.06
CA PHE A 378 4.90 20.09 -14.01
C PHE A 378 3.57 19.96 -13.30
N ILE A 379 2.50 20.42 -13.96
CA ILE A 379 1.15 20.24 -13.47
C ILE A 379 0.66 18.89 -14.00
N ASN A 380 0.27 17.97 -13.10
CA ASN A 380 -0.14 16.64 -13.53
C ASN A 380 -1.35 16.70 -14.47
N SER A 381 -1.35 15.79 -15.45
CA SER A 381 -2.38 15.70 -16.49
C SER A 381 -2.56 16.96 -17.36
N VAL A 382 -1.55 17.86 -17.37
CA VAL A 382 -1.45 18.96 -18.32
C VAL A 382 -0.23 18.73 -19.21
N SER A 383 -0.45 18.68 -20.53
CA SER A 383 0.61 18.46 -21.51
C SER A 383 1.68 19.56 -21.45
N SER A 384 2.94 19.15 -21.40
CA SER A 384 4.12 20.04 -21.48
C SER A 384 4.90 19.85 -22.79
N ARG A 385 4.22 19.45 -23.88
CA ARG A 385 4.87 19.13 -25.16
C ARG A 385 5.61 20.32 -25.81
N ARG A 386 5.18 21.56 -25.56
CA ARG A 386 5.74 22.77 -26.18
C ARG A 386 6.45 23.63 -25.14
N ARG A 387 7.60 24.22 -25.51
CA ARG A 387 8.43 25.04 -24.60
C ARG A 387 7.70 26.29 -24.14
N TRP A 388 7.19 27.08 -25.09
CA TRP A 388 6.59 28.38 -24.81
C TRP A 388 5.29 28.33 -23.98
N THR A 389 4.68 27.16 -23.81
CA THR A 389 3.44 27.04 -23.05
C THR A 389 3.67 26.90 -21.55
N SER A 390 4.90 26.71 -21.05
CA SER A 390 5.19 26.36 -19.65
C SER A 390 6.21 27.28 -18.97
N VAL A 391 5.79 28.45 -18.45
CA VAL A 391 6.67 29.36 -17.68
C VAL A 391 6.89 28.84 -16.25
N LYS A 392 8.13 28.90 -15.77
CA LYS A 392 8.52 28.43 -14.42
C LYS A 392 9.35 29.49 -13.69
N THR A 393 9.00 29.77 -12.44
CA THR A 393 9.80 30.62 -11.52
C THR A 393 9.97 29.91 -10.19
N MET A 394 11.08 30.20 -9.52
CA MET A 394 11.41 29.68 -8.19
C MET A 394 11.40 30.83 -7.20
N THR A 395 10.78 30.62 -6.05
CA THR A 395 10.74 31.60 -4.95
C THR A 395 11.41 30.99 -3.75
N LEU A 396 12.44 31.66 -3.24
CA LEU A 396 13.03 31.39 -1.93
C LEU A 396 12.38 32.35 -0.93
N ARG A 397 11.94 31.85 0.21
CA ARG A 397 11.25 32.66 1.24
C ARG A 397 11.85 32.39 2.61
N SER A 398 12.19 33.46 3.32
CA SER A 398 12.58 33.43 4.73
C SER A 398 11.92 34.61 5.44
N ALA A 399 11.06 34.32 6.42
CA ALA A 399 10.23 35.32 7.10
C ALA A 399 9.56 36.31 6.11
N ALA A 400 9.87 37.60 6.19
CA ALA A 400 9.35 38.65 5.32
C ALA A 400 10.10 38.79 3.98
N ARG A 401 11.30 38.20 3.82
CA ARG A 401 12.13 38.34 2.63
C ARG A 401 11.78 37.30 1.57
N ARG A 402 11.88 37.71 0.29
CA ARG A 402 11.56 36.86 -0.88
C ARG A 402 12.57 37.10 -2.00
N ILE A 403 13.14 36.02 -2.52
CA ILE A 403 13.99 36.03 -3.70
C ILE A 403 13.29 35.26 -4.80
N VAL A 404 12.98 35.93 -5.91
CA VAL A 404 12.37 35.30 -7.09
C VAL A 404 13.43 35.12 -8.18
N VAL A 405 13.52 33.90 -8.69
CA VAL A 405 14.47 33.51 -9.74
C VAL A 405 13.68 32.90 -10.90
N ARG A 406 13.97 33.35 -12.13
CA ARG A 406 13.39 32.73 -13.33
C ARG A 406 14.11 31.42 -13.63
N ALA A 407 13.36 30.34 -13.88
CA ALA A 407 13.96 29.07 -14.25
C ALA A 407 14.03 28.90 -15.77
N ARG A 408 15.18 28.44 -16.27
CA ARG A 408 15.35 27.96 -17.64
C ARG A 408 14.58 26.65 -17.80
N GLN A 409 13.83 26.54 -18.89
CA GLN A 409 13.06 25.32 -19.19
C GLN A 409 13.90 24.38 -20.03
N ILE A 410 14.02 23.13 -19.59
CA ILE A 410 14.73 22.07 -20.30
C ILE A 410 13.80 20.87 -20.53
N PRO A 411 14.08 20.00 -21.52
CA PRO A 411 13.39 18.72 -21.64
C PRO A 411 13.53 17.89 -20.37
N LYS A 412 12.65 16.90 -20.18
CA LYS A 412 12.83 15.92 -19.11
C LYS A 412 14.19 15.21 -19.28
N PRO A 413 14.98 15.02 -18.21
CA PRO A 413 16.19 14.20 -18.28
C PRO A 413 15.91 12.84 -18.94
N GLY A 414 16.77 12.45 -19.91
CA GLY A 414 16.61 11.21 -20.68
C GLY A 414 15.54 11.23 -21.79
N LYS A 415 14.86 12.35 -22.05
CA LYS A 415 13.87 12.46 -23.15
C LYS A 415 14.14 13.64 -24.06
N LYS A 416 14.03 13.41 -25.38
CA LYS A 416 14.13 14.47 -26.42
C LYS A 416 12.89 15.37 -26.51
N SER A 417 11.79 15.08 -25.80
CA SER A 417 10.55 15.86 -25.83
C SER A 417 9.85 15.93 -24.45
N GLY A 418 9.09 17.01 -24.23
CA GLY A 418 8.38 17.30 -22.97
C GLY A 418 9.17 18.23 -22.04
N PHE A 419 8.78 19.50 -21.98
CA PHE A 419 9.46 20.56 -21.21
C PHE A 419 9.01 20.59 -19.74
N SER A 420 9.00 19.44 -19.06
CA SER A 420 8.73 19.38 -17.60
C SER A 420 9.95 19.78 -16.77
N GLY A 421 11.16 19.70 -17.33
CA GLY A 421 12.41 20.04 -16.66
C GLY A 421 12.59 21.53 -16.38
N PHE A 422 13.41 21.84 -15.39
CA PHE A 422 13.88 23.19 -15.08
C PHE A 422 15.34 23.18 -14.64
N GLU A 423 15.97 24.34 -14.82
CA GLU A 423 17.24 24.71 -14.21
C GLU A 423 17.09 26.14 -13.68
N PHE A 424 17.46 26.37 -12.42
CA PHE A 424 17.61 27.72 -11.90
C PHE A 424 18.88 27.80 -11.07
N GLY A 425 19.47 28.99 -11.03
CA GLY A 425 20.57 29.26 -10.13
C GLY A 425 20.61 30.72 -9.76
N PHE A 426 21.17 31.01 -8.59
CA PHE A 426 21.32 32.36 -8.07
C PHE A 426 22.65 32.48 -7.32
N ASP A 427 23.18 33.69 -7.29
CA ASP A 427 24.33 34.04 -6.47
C ASP A 427 23.90 34.09 -5.00
N VAL A 428 24.60 33.36 -4.13
CA VAL A 428 24.21 33.25 -2.72
C VAL A 428 24.45 34.52 -1.92
N GLY A 429 25.22 35.49 -2.43
CA GLY A 429 25.31 36.83 -1.87
C GLY A 429 23.95 37.55 -1.75
N ARG A 430 22.94 37.13 -2.54
CA ARG A 430 21.55 37.62 -2.40
C ARG A 430 20.88 37.25 -1.07
N LEU A 431 21.44 36.29 -0.32
CA LEU A 431 20.95 35.91 1.01
C LEU A 431 21.44 36.87 2.10
N ARG A 432 22.41 37.76 1.80
CA ARG A 432 22.85 38.81 2.71
C ARG A 432 21.76 39.87 2.90
N ASP A 433 21.77 40.52 4.05
CA ASP A 433 20.99 41.73 4.31
C ASP A 433 21.95 42.85 4.74
N HIS A 434 21.90 44.00 4.06
CA HIS A 434 22.81 45.12 4.28
C HIS A 434 24.31 44.69 4.32
N GLY A 435 24.69 43.74 3.46
CA GLY A 435 26.06 43.21 3.37
C GLY A 435 26.43 42.11 4.37
N ARG A 436 25.57 41.79 5.35
CA ARG A 436 25.81 40.76 6.37
C ARG A 436 25.07 39.46 6.06
N TRP A 437 25.68 38.32 6.35
CA TRP A 437 24.99 37.02 6.29
C TRP A 437 23.96 36.93 7.41
N VAL A 438 22.71 36.64 7.05
CA VAL A 438 21.60 36.44 7.99
C VAL A 438 21.38 34.96 8.15
N GLU A 439 21.54 34.45 9.37
CA GLU A 439 21.21 33.05 9.68
C GLU A 439 19.70 32.80 9.46
N GLY A 440 19.37 31.64 8.92
CA GLY A 440 17.97 31.22 8.77
C GLY A 440 17.73 30.31 7.57
N ASP A 441 16.52 29.77 7.55
CA ASP A 441 16.06 28.82 6.54
C ASP A 441 15.28 29.54 5.44
N TRP A 442 15.51 29.09 4.19
CA TRP A 442 14.83 29.59 3.00
C TRP A 442 14.08 28.46 2.31
N ASP A 443 12.74 28.47 2.42
CA ASP A 443 11.86 27.53 1.72
C ASP A 443 11.91 27.76 0.21
N VAL A 444 12.07 26.69 -0.57
CA VAL A 444 12.12 26.77 -2.04
C VAL A 444 10.83 26.24 -2.68
N GLU A 445 10.11 27.14 -3.35
CA GLU A 445 8.86 26.82 -4.04
C GLU A 445 8.92 27.10 -5.53
N ALA A 446 8.31 26.21 -6.32
CA ALA A 446 8.11 26.40 -7.76
C ALA A 446 6.74 27.00 -8.04
N SER A 447 6.70 27.94 -8.98
CA SER A 447 5.47 28.45 -9.60
C SER A 447 5.50 28.13 -11.09
N VAL A 448 4.49 27.39 -11.56
CA VAL A 448 4.39 26.93 -12.95
C VAL A 448 3.09 27.43 -13.56
N PHE A 449 3.21 28.14 -14.68
CA PHE A 449 2.11 28.47 -15.55
C PHE A 449 2.21 27.61 -16.81
N ASN A 450 1.33 26.63 -16.99
CA ASN A 450 1.29 25.80 -18.19
C ASN A 450 -0.11 25.70 -18.81
N ALA A 451 -0.22 26.02 -20.10
CA ALA A 451 -1.45 25.92 -20.88
C ALA A 451 -2.68 26.55 -20.19
N GLY A 452 -2.52 27.76 -19.66
CA GLY A 452 -3.57 28.52 -18.96
C GLY A 452 -3.81 28.11 -17.49
N VAL A 453 -2.99 27.24 -16.91
CA VAL A 453 -3.10 26.83 -15.50
C VAL A 453 -1.88 27.31 -14.74
N PHE A 454 -2.13 28.06 -13.66
CA PHE A 454 -1.12 28.42 -12.68
C PHE A 454 -1.20 27.49 -11.46
N ARG A 455 -0.07 26.95 -11.03
CA ARG A 455 0.08 26.24 -9.75
C ARG A 455 1.40 26.60 -9.09
N ARG A 456 1.39 26.63 -7.77
CA ARG A 456 2.55 26.84 -6.90
C ARG A 456 2.66 25.70 -5.90
N GLY A 457 3.88 25.32 -5.53
CA GLY A 457 4.12 24.33 -4.49
C GLY A 457 5.61 24.06 -4.26
N PRO A 458 5.94 23.29 -3.22
CA PRO A 458 7.32 23.01 -2.86
C PRO A 458 8.01 22.11 -3.88
N LEU A 459 9.34 22.22 -3.96
CA LEU A 459 10.18 21.27 -4.68
C LEU A 459 10.54 20.10 -3.74
N ARG A 460 10.20 18.87 -4.13
CA ARG A 460 10.57 17.69 -3.35
C ARG A 460 12.00 17.26 -3.63
N GLY A 461 12.68 16.68 -2.64
CA GLY A 461 13.98 16.05 -2.84
C GLY A 461 13.98 14.97 -3.93
N GLY A 462 15.15 14.79 -4.54
CA GLY A 462 15.44 13.66 -5.41
C GLY A 462 15.48 12.35 -4.64
N GLY A 463 15.52 11.23 -5.37
CA GLY A 463 15.65 9.90 -4.77
C GLY A 463 17.08 9.38 -4.68
N SER A 464 18.06 10.14 -5.17
CA SER A 464 19.48 9.78 -5.17
C SER A 464 20.37 10.99 -5.48
N GLY A 465 21.68 10.83 -5.30
CA GLY A 465 22.71 11.80 -5.71
C GLY A 465 22.55 13.18 -5.04
N SER A 466 23.03 14.23 -5.69
CA SER A 466 22.95 15.60 -5.12
C SER A 466 21.52 16.16 -5.05
N GLY A 467 20.55 15.53 -5.71
CA GLY A 467 19.13 15.88 -5.56
C GLY A 467 18.50 15.36 -4.25
N ALA A 468 18.97 14.23 -3.74
CA ALA A 468 18.62 13.72 -2.41
C ALA A 468 19.52 14.31 -1.31
N HIS A 469 20.80 14.52 -1.64
CA HIS A 469 21.86 14.90 -0.71
C HIS A 469 22.66 16.09 -1.26
N PRO A 470 22.13 17.32 -1.20
CA PRO A 470 22.78 18.48 -1.80
C PRO A 470 24.09 18.86 -1.11
N PRO A 471 25.14 19.27 -1.86
CA PRO A 471 26.40 19.71 -1.29
C PRO A 471 26.27 21.11 -0.64
N TYR A 472 26.97 21.33 0.46
CA TYR A 472 27.10 22.63 1.14
C TYR A 472 28.32 23.42 0.65
N ARG A 473 28.41 24.70 1.02
CA ARG A 473 29.59 25.55 0.75
C ARG A 473 29.83 26.55 1.87
N TYR A 474 31.09 26.71 2.29
CA TYR A 474 31.53 27.84 3.13
C TYR A 474 31.64 29.10 2.27
N VAL A 475 30.98 30.18 2.70
CA VAL A 475 30.92 31.48 2.02
C VAL A 475 31.60 32.59 2.82
N ALA A 476 32.08 32.26 4.02
CA ALA A 476 33.04 32.97 4.85
C ALA A 476 33.67 31.95 5.83
N ASP A 477 34.70 32.34 6.60
CA ASP A 477 35.44 31.46 7.51
C ASP A 477 34.56 30.66 8.49
N ASP A 478 33.45 31.26 8.92
CA ASP A 478 32.50 30.67 9.85
C ASP A 478 31.06 30.64 9.32
N VAL A 479 30.79 31.04 8.08
CA VAL A 479 29.44 31.02 7.51
C VAL A 479 29.36 30.03 6.36
N ARG A 480 28.34 29.17 6.39
CA ARG A 480 28.05 28.24 5.30
C ARG A 480 26.60 28.32 4.83
N VAL A 481 26.43 28.00 3.55
CA VAL A 481 25.13 27.82 2.90
C VAL A 481 24.94 26.33 2.66
N VAL A 482 23.84 25.80 3.20
CA VAL A 482 23.55 24.36 3.26
C VAL A 482 22.18 24.12 2.61
N PRO A 483 22.13 23.77 1.32
CA PRO A 483 20.92 23.23 0.72
C PRO A 483 20.67 21.83 1.31
N LEU A 484 19.45 21.54 1.73
CA LEU A 484 19.09 20.25 2.34
C LEU A 484 17.64 19.87 2.07
N ILE A 485 17.32 18.58 2.21
CA ILE A 485 15.96 18.06 2.05
C ILE A 485 15.33 17.87 3.43
N GLU A 486 14.52 18.84 3.85
CA GLU A 486 13.81 18.82 5.12
C GLU A 486 12.35 18.48 4.92
N ASN A 487 11.83 17.48 5.66
CA ASN A 487 10.45 17.01 5.51
C ASN A 487 10.07 16.69 4.04
N GLY A 488 11.06 16.21 3.27
CA GLY A 488 10.95 15.86 1.86
C GLY A 488 10.95 17.06 0.91
N ARG A 489 11.24 18.28 1.36
CA ARG A 489 11.25 19.52 0.58
C ARG A 489 12.64 20.15 0.56
N LEU A 490 12.98 20.83 -0.52
CA LEU A 490 14.24 21.59 -0.62
C LEU A 490 14.15 22.87 0.22
N VAL A 491 15.09 23.00 1.15
CA VAL A 491 15.34 24.20 1.97
C VAL A 491 16.80 24.63 1.74
N VAL A 492 17.06 25.94 1.76
CA VAL A 492 18.43 26.48 1.75
C VAL A 492 18.67 27.16 3.09
N LYS A 493 19.58 26.60 3.90
CA LYS A 493 19.94 27.14 5.21
C LYS A 493 21.20 28.00 5.12
N VAL A 494 21.19 29.16 5.76
CA VAL A 494 22.39 29.96 6.03
C VAL A 494 22.69 29.83 7.52
N GLU A 495 23.90 29.41 7.88
CA GLU A 495 24.26 29.24 9.29
C GLU A 495 25.71 29.62 9.58
N ARG A 496 25.94 30.09 10.80
CA ARG A 496 27.25 30.37 11.36
C ARG A 496 27.71 29.21 12.23
N VAL A 497 28.91 28.71 11.97
CA VAL A 497 29.50 27.54 12.61
C VAL A 497 30.25 27.97 13.86
N ALA A 498 29.57 27.89 15.01
CA ALA A 498 30.14 28.20 16.31
C ALA A 498 30.79 27.00 17.02
N VAL A 499 30.41 25.77 16.66
CA VAL A 499 30.86 24.52 17.29
C VAL A 499 31.26 23.52 16.21
N ARG A 500 32.43 22.90 16.33
CA ARG A 500 32.98 21.94 15.35
C ARG A 500 33.55 20.71 16.05
N ALA A 501 33.19 19.52 15.58
CA ALA A 501 33.92 18.30 15.90
C ALA A 501 35.26 18.30 15.15
N THR A 502 36.37 18.21 15.89
CA THR A 502 37.74 18.32 15.38
C THR A 502 38.48 16.99 15.34
N ALA A 503 38.00 15.97 16.05
CA ALA A 503 38.52 14.60 15.96
C ALA A 503 37.44 13.58 16.31
N LEU A 504 37.55 12.40 15.71
CA LEU A 504 36.76 11.21 16.01
C LEU A 504 37.74 10.06 16.29
N ARG A 505 37.55 9.32 17.37
CA ARG A 505 38.40 8.14 17.69
C ARG A 505 37.66 7.11 18.51
N TRP A 506 38.15 5.87 18.47
CA TRP A 506 37.69 4.80 19.35
C TRP A 506 38.54 4.72 20.61
N ASP A 507 37.91 4.45 21.74
CA ASP A 507 38.58 4.15 23.01
C ASP A 507 37.80 3.07 23.75
N GLY A 508 38.31 1.84 23.74
CA GLY A 508 37.51 0.65 24.06
C GLY A 508 36.32 0.56 23.09
N ASP A 509 35.13 0.30 23.60
CA ASP A 509 33.90 0.17 22.79
C ASP A 509 33.12 1.48 22.61
N ALA A 510 33.66 2.60 23.12
CA ALA A 510 33.02 3.90 23.00
C ALA A 510 33.66 4.76 21.91
N LEU A 511 32.82 5.55 21.24
CA LEU A 511 33.23 6.58 20.30
C LEU A 511 33.51 7.88 21.07
N VAL A 512 34.73 8.41 20.94
CA VAL A 512 35.12 9.70 21.49
C VAL A 512 35.05 10.77 20.41
N ILE A 513 34.28 11.82 20.67
CA ILE A 513 34.10 12.99 19.80
C ILE A 513 34.81 14.17 20.48
N GLU A 514 35.84 14.71 19.85
CA GLU A 514 36.52 15.92 20.32
C GLU A 514 35.96 17.14 19.59
N VAL A 515 35.66 18.19 20.35
CA VAL A 515 34.90 19.34 19.88
C VAL A 515 35.58 20.64 20.32
N THR A 516 35.58 21.63 19.43
CA THR A 516 35.97 23.01 19.75
C THR A 516 34.76 23.94 19.57
N ALA A 517 34.52 24.82 20.54
CA ALA A 517 33.48 25.84 20.49
C ALA A 517 34.06 27.25 20.62
N ALA A 518 33.43 28.23 19.98
CA ALA A 518 33.74 29.64 20.15
C ALA A 518 33.24 30.23 21.50
N GLY A 519 32.39 29.49 22.23
CA GLY A 519 31.81 29.88 23.51
C GLY A 519 31.92 28.78 24.56
N ALA A 520 31.16 28.91 25.66
CA ALA A 520 31.12 27.90 26.71
C ALA A 520 30.60 26.56 26.18
N PRO A 521 31.23 25.43 26.57
CA PRO A 521 30.78 24.10 26.17
C PRO A 521 29.38 23.81 26.76
N PRO A 522 28.50 23.08 26.04
CA PRO A 522 27.25 22.61 26.61
C PRO A 522 27.52 21.60 27.74
N ARG A 523 26.52 21.25 28.55
CA ARG A 523 26.68 20.18 29.56
C ARG A 523 26.78 18.78 28.93
N GLU A 524 26.15 18.60 27.79
CA GLU A 524 26.06 17.34 27.05
C GLU A 524 25.99 17.58 25.55
N LEU A 525 26.44 16.60 24.78
CA LEU A 525 26.03 16.41 23.39
C LEU A 525 24.72 15.60 23.38
N GLU A 526 23.91 15.81 22.37
CA GLU A 526 22.65 15.09 22.21
C GLU A 526 22.68 14.31 20.90
N LEU A 527 22.46 13.00 20.96
CA LEU A 527 22.27 12.18 19.77
C LEU A 527 20.78 11.97 19.56
N THR A 528 20.29 12.28 18.36
CA THR A 528 18.87 12.26 18.04
C THR A 528 18.55 11.39 16.83
N LEU A 529 17.52 10.55 16.96
CA LEU A 529 16.98 9.75 15.87
C LEU A 529 15.46 9.70 15.95
N GLY A 530 14.79 10.52 15.14
CA GLY A 530 13.34 10.71 15.27
C GLY A 530 13.02 11.33 16.62
N ASP A 531 12.30 10.60 17.47
CA ASP A 531 12.01 11.02 18.85
C ASP A 531 13.01 10.45 19.86
N ASP A 532 13.81 9.46 19.47
CA ASP A 532 14.82 8.89 20.37
C ASP A 532 15.90 9.94 20.65
N ARG A 533 16.33 10.02 21.92
CA ARG A 533 17.34 10.96 22.43
C ARG A 533 18.34 10.23 23.30
N VAL A 534 19.62 10.46 23.07
CA VAL A 534 20.72 9.93 23.90
C VAL A 534 21.59 11.12 24.33
N PRO A 535 21.43 11.62 25.56
CA PRO A 535 22.31 12.64 26.11
C PRO A 535 23.68 12.03 26.45
N VAL A 536 24.75 12.74 26.11
CA VAL A 536 26.14 12.31 26.31
C VAL A 536 26.90 13.41 27.04
N PRO A 537 27.23 13.23 28.33
CA PRO A 537 27.96 14.22 29.11
C PRO A 537 29.28 14.62 28.46
N VAL A 538 29.65 15.90 28.56
CA VAL A 538 30.93 16.38 28.04
C VAL A 538 31.95 16.62 29.16
N THR A 539 33.21 16.37 28.85
CA THR A 539 34.35 16.79 29.68
C THR A 539 35.07 17.93 28.99
N ALA A 540 35.17 19.09 29.65
CA ALA A 540 35.65 20.33 29.04
C ALA A 540 36.95 20.86 29.65
N THR A 541 37.80 21.43 28.79
CA THR A 541 39.02 22.15 29.12
C THR A 541 39.09 23.43 28.29
N GLY A 542 38.64 24.55 28.84
CA GLY A 542 38.54 25.82 28.13
C GLY A 542 37.51 25.78 26.99
N SER A 543 37.92 26.11 25.77
CA SER A 543 37.08 26.09 24.55
C SER A 543 37.01 24.72 23.87
N ARG A 544 37.71 23.71 24.40
CA ARG A 544 37.72 22.35 23.90
C ARG A 544 36.98 21.43 24.86
N PHE A 545 36.23 20.48 24.33
CA PHE A 545 35.56 19.46 25.12
C PHE A 545 35.47 18.15 24.36
N SER A 546 35.23 17.07 25.08
CA SER A 546 35.07 15.74 24.52
C SER A 546 33.81 15.07 25.05
N ALA A 547 33.21 14.21 24.24
CA ALA A 547 32.05 13.40 24.58
C ALA A 547 32.34 11.94 24.26
N ARG A 548 31.95 11.03 25.15
CA ARG A 548 32.17 9.58 25.02
C ARG A 548 30.84 8.89 24.83
N VAL A 549 30.56 8.43 23.60
CA VAL A 549 29.30 7.81 23.19
C VAL A 549 29.40 6.29 23.36
N ASP A 550 28.53 5.73 24.18
CA ASP A 550 28.34 4.27 24.28
C ASP A 550 27.53 3.77 23.07
N THR A 551 28.02 2.73 22.40
CA THR A 551 27.38 2.17 21.20
C THR A 551 26.11 1.39 21.53
N ALA A 552 25.98 0.85 22.74
CA ALA A 552 24.77 0.16 23.19
C ALA A 552 23.56 1.10 23.28
N ALA A 553 23.79 2.38 23.60
CA ALA A 553 22.72 3.38 23.68
C ALA A 553 22.11 3.75 22.31
N LEU A 554 22.72 3.32 21.19
CA LEU A 554 22.33 3.73 19.82
C LEU A 554 21.30 2.80 19.16
N GLU A 555 20.70 1.86 19.89
CA GLU A 555 19.75 0.89 19.35
C GLU A 555 18.47 1.52 18.79
N GLY A 556 17.94 2.49 19.55
CA GLY A 556 16.70 3.20 19.24
C GLY A 556 15.45 2.32 19.26
N SER A 557 14.31 2.90 18.90
CA SER A 557 12.99 2.24 18.87
C SER A 557 12.93 1.05 17.88
N PRO A 558 12.31 -0.11 18.20
CA PRO A 558 12.32 -1.32 17.35
C PRO A 558 11.96 -1.11 15.86
N ILE A 559 12.61 -1.88 14.98
CA ILE A 559 12.35 -1.85 13.52
C ILE A 559 11.28 -2.89 13.17
N PRO A 560 10.26 -2.53 12.36
CA PRO A 560 9.30 -3.50 11.87
C PRO A 560 9.98 -4.66 11.12
N PRO A 561 9.54 -5.92 11.29
CA PRO A 561 10.24 -7.10 10.77
C PRO A 561 10.33 -7.15 9.24
N ASP A 562 9.40 -6.50 8.53
CA ASP A 562 9.32 -6.45 7.07
C ASP A 562 10.32 -5.46 6.42
N ARG A 563 11.04 -4.67 7.22
CA ARG A 563 12.00 -3.69 6.71
C ARG A 563 13.30 -4.36 6.28
N ILE A 564 13.73 -4.01 5.07
CA ILE A 564 14.98 -4.48 4.45
C ILE A 564 16.21 -3.64 4.82
N ASP A 565 16.04 -2.54 5.55
CA ASP A 565 17.14 -1.71 6.05
C ASP A 565 16.86 -1.32 7.50
N ASP A 566 17.86 -1.56 8.34
CA ASP A 566 17.90 -1.25 9.78
C ASP A 566 18.92 -0.18 10.16
N THR A 567 19.48 0.52 9.18
CA THR A 567 20.41 1.61 9.41
C THR A 567 19.77 2.72 10.24
N ARG A 568 20.33 2.97 11.42
CA ARG A 568 20.03 4.08 12.31
C ARG A 568 21.07 5.16 12.12
N ASP A 569 20.67 6.32 11.61
CA ASP A 569 21.59 7.42 11.35
C ASP A 569 21.28 8.58 12.31
N TRP A 570 22.03 8.64 13.40
CA TRP A 570 21.85 9.58 14.50
C TRP A 570 22.44 10.94 14.15
N THR A 571 21.69 12.00 14.44
CA THR A 571 22.20 13.38 14.39
C THR A 571 22.90 13.68 15.70
N VAL A 572 24.13 14.19 15.66
CA VAL A 572 24.80 14.72 16.86
C VAL A 572 24.55 16.22 16.93
N SER A 573 24.09 16.74 18.06
CA SER A 573 23.86 18.16 18.31
C SER A 573 24.55 18.67 19.57
N ALA A 574 24.89 19.95 19.58
CA ALA A 574 25.41 20.68 20.72
C ALA A 574 24.52 21.92 20.94
N GLY A 575 23.85 22.00 22.10
CA GLY A 575 22.91 23.10 22.39
C GLY A 575 21.77 23.21 21.37
N GLY A 576 21.22 22.07 20.92
CA GLY A 576 20.13 21.99 19.95
C GLY A 576 20.52 22.27 18.48
N ARG A 577 21.78 22.57 18.18
CA ARG A 577 22.27 22.75 16.81
C ARG A 577 23.05 21.51 16.34
N PRO A 578 22.79 20.96 15.13
CA PRO A 578 23.57 19.86 14.59
C PRO A 578 25.07 20.21 14.52
N LEU A 579 25.90 19.31 15.01
CA LEU A 579 27.34 19.50 15.13
C LEU A 579 28.01 19.40 13.75
N VAL A 580 28.83 20.39 13.41
CA VAL A 580 29.58 20.40 12.14
C VAL A 580 30.87 19.60 12.31
N LEU A 581 31.19 18.73 11.36
CA LEU A 581 32.50 18.06 11.34
C LEU A 581 33.52 18.98 10.65
N ALA A 582 34.64 19.29 11.31
CA ALA A 582 35.68 20.15 10.76
C ALA A 582 36.26 19.55 9.47
N GLU A 583 36.59 20.39 8.47
CA GLU A 583 37.19 19.91 7.22
C GLU A 583 38.50 19.16 7.51
N GLY A 584 38.75 18.06 6.78
CA GLY A 584 39.95 17.23 6.94
C GLY A 584 39.93 16.21 8.09
N VAL A 585 38.82 16.09 8.84
CA VAL A 585 38.64 15.00 9.82
C VAL A 585 38.15 13.74 9.11
N ASP A 586 38.86 12.63 9.30
CA ASP A 586 38.50 11.32 8.75
C ASP A 586 37.31 10.69 9.48
N ASP A 587 36.51 9.92 8.73
CA ASP A 587 35.44 9.09 9.29
C ASP A 587 36.06 7.91 10.05
N VAL A 588 35.40 7.48 11.14
CA VAL A 588 35.80 6.30 11.92
C VAL A 588 34.71 5.23 11.90
N GLU A 589 35.11 3.97 11.82
CA GLU A 589 34.20 2.82 11.77
C GLU A 589 34.72 1.72 12.69
N ARG A 590 33.81 0.96 13.30
CA ARG A 590 34.13 -0.26 14.04
C ARG A 590 32.98 -1.27 13.99
N THR A 591 33.34 -2.55 13.97
CA THR A 591 32.41 -3.67 14.03
C THR A 591 32.40 -4.31 15.42
N PHE A 592 31.22 -4.70 15.89
CA PHE A 592 30.92 -5.37 17.15
C PHE A 592 30.06 -6.61 16.85
N GLY A 593 30.70 -7.72 16.49
CA GLY A 593 30.00 -8.92 16.01
C GLY A 593 29.23 -8.64 14.71
N THR A 594 27.90 -8.77 14.73
CA THR A 594 27.02 -8.48 13.59
C THR A 594 26.59 -7.01 13.50
N LEU A 595 27.09 -6.15 14.40
CA LEU A 595 26.78 -4.73 14.42
C LEU A 595 27.96 -3.91 13.89
N GLU A 596 27.68 -2.89 13.10
CA GLU A 596 28.65 -1.90 12.65
C GLU A 596 28.21 -0.52 13.16
N VAL A 597 29.17 0.23 13.71
CA VAL A 597 29.00 1.64 14.08
C VAL A 597 30.03 2.48 13.36
N ALA A 598 29.58 3.52 12.68
CA ALA A 598 30.42 4.47 11.97
C ALA A 598 30.08 5.90 12.37
N ALA A 599 31.06 6.78 12.47
CA ALA A 599 30.88 8.19 12.71
C ALA A 599 31.67 9.01 11.69
N GLY A 600 31.01 10.01 11.10
CA GLY A 600 31.61 10.70 9.98
C GLY A 600 30.78 11.84 9.39
N ARG A 601 31.25 12.37 8.27
CA ARG A 601 30.62 13.50 7.57
C ARG A 601 29.35 13.05 6.84
N GLY A 602 28.21 13.54 7.30
CA GLY A 602 26.96 13.47 6.52
C GLY A 602 27.01 14.38 5.27
N PRO A 603 26.11 14.22 4.30
CA PRO A 603 26.17 14.97 3.04
C PRO A 603 26.10 16.51 3.16
N SER A 604 25.46 16.99 4.23
CA SER A 604 25.38 18.42 4.56
C SER A 604 26.53 18.92 5.46
N GLY A 605 27.56 18.11 5.67
CA GLY A 605 28.74 18.45 6.47
C GLY A 605 28.54 18.37 7.99
N TYR A 606 27.41 17.85 8.45
CA TYR A 606 27.18 17.58 9.87
C TYR A 606 27.77 16.22 10.27
N LEU A 607 28.20 16.10 11.52
CA LEU A 607 28.58 14.82 12.10
C LEU A 607 27.34 13.92 12.22
N ARG A 608 27.48 12.69 11.74
CA ARG A 608 26.48 11.63 11.86
C ARG A 608 27.10 10.43 12.56
N VAL A 609 26.32 9.74 13.38
CA VAL A 609 26.71 8.46 13.98
C VAL A 609 25.71 7.41 13.50
N ARG A 610 26.19 6.45 12.72
CA ARG A 610 25.41 5.40 12.11
C ARG A 610 25.58 4.10 12.88
N ARG A 611 24.48 3.47 13.28
CA ARG A 611 24.43 2.08 13.78
C ARG A 611 23.66 1.23 12.78
N THR A 612 24.17 0.07 12.41
CA THR A 612 23.52 -0.81 11.43
C THR A 612 23.97 -2.24 11.61
N THR A 613 23.14 -3.20 11.22
CA THR A 613 23.62 -4.59 11.08
C THR A 613 24.64 -4.61 9.93
N THR A 614 25.77 -5.28 10.14
CA THR A 614 26.84 -5.44 9.14
C THR A 614 26.25 -5.83 7.79
N ARG A 615 26.69 -5.18 6.72
CA ARG A 615 26.17 -5.41 5.37
C ARG A 615 27.15 -6.26 4.57
N LEU A 616 26.60 -7.09 3.69
CA LEU A 616 27.38 -7.66 2.60
C LEU A 616 27.83 -6.51 1.68
N VAL A 617 29.14 -6.32 1.55
CA VAL A 617 29.74 -5.30 0.70
C VAL A 617 30.11 -5.94 -0.63
N VAL A 618 29.38 -5.57 -1.67
CA VAL A 618 29.61 -6.02 -3.05
C VAL A 618 30.73 -5.19 -3.66
N GLY A 619 31.83 -5.87 -3.95
CA GLY A 619 33.05 -5.32 -4.54
C GLY A 619 32.99 -5.23 -6.06
N ASP A 620 32.29 -6.16 -6.71
CA ASP A 620 32.15 -6.22 -8.17
C ASP A 620 30.83 -6.88 -8.60
N CYS A 621 30.33 -6.51 -9.77
CA CYS A 621 29.08 -7.01 -10.38
C CYS A 621 29.30 -7.25 -11.87
N THR A 622 29.05 -8.46 -12.36
CA THR A 622 29.19 -8.77 -13.80
C THR A 622 28.02 -9.57 -14.35
N TRP A 623 27.68 -9.30 -15.61
CA TRP A 623 26.70 -10.08 -16.36
C TRP A 623 27.38 -11.21 -17.12
N ARG A 624 26.83 -12.42 -17.00
CA ARG A 624 27.11 -13.50 -17.94
C ARG A 624 26.15 -13.42 -19.14
N PRO A 625 26.56 -13.87 -20.35
CA PRO A 625 25.70 -13.84 -21.53
C PRO A 625 24.38 -14.63 -21.39
N ASP A 626 24.34 -15.61 -20.50
CA ASP A 626 23.16 -16.41 -20.16
C ASP A 626 22.14 -15.67 -19.27
N GLY A 627 22.45 -14.44 -18.83
CA GLY A 627 21.60 -13.66 -17.94
C GLY A 627 21.80 -13.97 -16.46
N THR A 628 22.95 -14.54 -16.08
CA THR A 628 23.36 -14.71 -14.68
C THR A 628 24.13 -13.49 -14.20
N LEU A 629 23.69 -12.90 -13.09
CA LEU A 629 24.41 -11.87 -12.36
C LEU A 629 25.42 -12.53 -11.43
N THR A 630 26.71 -12.27 -11.65
CA THR A 630 27.77 -12.68 -10.71
C THR A 630 28.09 -11.52 -9.78
N LEU A 631 28.07 -11.80 -8.48
CA LEU A 631 28.45 -10.84 -7.44
C LEU A 631 29.69 -11.36 -6.71
N THR A 632 30.67 -10.47 -6.53
CA THR A 632 31.84 -10.70 -5.69
C THR A 632 31.76 -9.75 -4.51
N ALA A 633 31.83 -10.27 -3.29
CA ALA A 633 31.52 -9.52 -2.09
C ALA A 633 32.35 -9.95 -0.87
N THR A 634 32.26 -9.17 0.20
CA THR A 634 32.84 -9.50 1.51
C THR A 634 31.81 -9.23 2.61
N HIS A 635 31.91 -9.96 3.72
CA HIS A 635 31.11 -9.73 4.92
C HIS A 635 32.00 -9.92 6.15
N THR A 636 31.86 -9.05 7.16
CA THR A 636 32.75 -9.01 8.32
C THR A 636 32.47 -10.12 9.35
N ALA A 637 31.23 -10.59 9.44
CA ALA A 637 30.80 -11.57 10.45
C ALA A 637 30.37 -12.94 9.91
N HIS A 638 30.29 -13.13 8.59
CA HIS A 638 29.74 -14.35 7.98
C HIS A 638 30.54 -14.73 6.73
N ASP A 639 30.76 -16.02 6.54
CA ASP A 639 31.48 -16.63 5.42
C ASP A 639 30.52 -17.29 4.40
N GLY A 640 29.21 -17.14 4.59
CA GLY A 640 28.17 -17.67 3.73
C GLY A 640 26.82 -17.04 4.00
N GLY A 641 25.79 -17.48 3.28
CA GLY A 641 24.43 -16.96 3.38
C GLY A 641 23.74 -17.02 2.04
N GLN A 642 22.78 -16.12 1.80
CA GLN A 642 22.01 -16.09 0.57
C GLN A 642 21.82 -14.68 0.02
N ILE A 643 21.95 -14.51 -1.29
CA ILE A 643 21.40 -13.35 -2.00
C ILE A 643 19.91 -13.58 -2.21
N VAL A 644 19.09 -12.64 -1.76
CA VAL A 644 17.65 -12.68 -1.89
C VAL A 644 17.18 -11.58 -2.83
N LEU A 645 16.50 -11.96 -3.91
CA LEU A 645 15.82 -11.05 -4.81
C LEU A 645 14.37 -10.87 -4.37
N ARG A 646 14.02 -9.65 -3.96
CA ARG A 646 12.65 -9.31 -3.52
C ARG A 646 11.99 -8.31 -4.45
N GLY A 647 10.88 -8.69 -5.08
CA GLY A 647 10.18 -7.85 -6.05
C GLY A 647 9.39 -6.70 -5.40
N ARG A 648 9.59 -5.45 -5.83
CA ARG A 648 8.84 -4.32 -5.25
C ARG A 648 7.34 -4.41 -5.57
N GLY A 649 6.52 -4.49 -4.53
CA GLY A 649 5.06 -4.61 -4.65
C GLY A 649 4.57 -6.01 -5.01
N ARG A 650 5.40 -7.03 -4.74
CA ARG A 650 5.11 -8.47 -4.74
C ARG A 650 5.74 -9.04 -3.47
N ARG A 651 5.14 -10.03 -2.81
CA ARG A 651 5.76 -10.68 -1.64
C ARG A 651 6.27 -12.07 -2.03
N LYS A 652 7.18 -12.13 -3.00
CA LYS A 652 7.88 -13.37 -3.35
C LYS A 652 9.37 -13.10 -3.46
N ASP A 653 10.13 -13.94 -2.77
CA ASP A 653 11.58 -13.90 -2.69
C ASP A 653 12.17 -15.05 -3.51
N HIS A 654 13.31 -14.79 -4.16
CA HIS A 654 14.16 -15.83 -4.74
C HIS A 654 15.52 -15.77 -4.06
N ALA A 655 15.94 -16.86 -3.44
CA ALA A 655 17.18 -16.94 -2.69
C ALA A 655 18.21 -17.79 -3.45
N PHE A 656 19.47 -17.36 -3.42
CA PHE A 656 20.60 -18.01 -4.08
C PHE A 656 21.78 -18.02 -3.13
N ASP A 657 22.45 -19.15 -2.99
CA ASP A 657 23.52 -19.30 -2.02
C ASP A 657 24.74 -18.42 -2.36
N VAL A 658 25.39 -17.98 -1.29
CA VAL A 658 26.66 -17.25 -1.31
C VAL A 658 27.73 -18.21 -0.82
N VAL A 659 28.73 -18.47 -1.66
CA VAL A 659 29.81 -19.42 -1.37
C VAL A 659 31.11 -18.65 -1.22
N ALA A 660 31.86 -18.94 -0.16
CA ALA A 660 33.22 -18.43 -0.01
C ALA A 660 34.18 -19.15 -0.95
N ASP A 661 35.04 -18.39 -1.63
CA ASP A 661 36.22 -18.91 -2.30
C ASP A 661 37.20 -19.44 -1.22
N PRO A 662 37.52 -20.74 -1.22
CA PRO A 662 38.40 -21.34 -0.20
C PRO A 662 39.80 -20.74 -0.15
N SER A 663 40.26 -20.11 -1.23
CA SER A 663 41.62 -19.56 -1.36
C SER A 663 41.72 -18.08 -0.98
N SER A 664 40.65 -17.31 -1.20
CA SER A 664 40.66 -15.84 -1.00
C SER A 664 39.73 -15.36 0.11
N GLY A 665 38.81 -16.22 0.60
CA GLY A 665 37.77 -15.85 1.55
C GLY A 665 36.71 -14.89 0.99
N VAL A 666 36.79 -14.57 -0.31
CA VAL A 666 35.85 -13.69 -0.99
C VAL A 666 34.56 -14.44 -1.25
N LEU A 667 33.44 -13.78 -0.95
CA LEU A 667 32.11 -14.34 -1.14
C LEU A 667 31.66 -14.16 -2.58
N ARG A 668 31.15 -15.22 -3.19
CA ARG A 668 30.61 -15.19 -4.55
C ARG A 668 29.18 -15.70 -4.59
N ALA A 669 28.35 -15.01 -5.37
CA ALA A 669 26.99 -15.44 -5.66
C ALA A 669 26.74 -15.46 -7.18
N GLU A 670 26.06 -16.49 -7.67
CA GLU A 670 25.58 -16.59 -9.04
C GLU A 670 24.05 -16.54 -9.03
N VAL A 671 23.51 -15.48 -9.62
CA VAL A 671 22.08 -15.16 -9.54
C VAL A 671 21.49 -15.20 -10.96
N PRO A 672 20.89 -16.33 -11.40
CA PRO A 672 20.41 -16.54 -12.77
C PRO A 672 19.10 -15.77 -13.04
N VAL A 673 19.16 -14.43 -13.15
CA VAL A 673 17.96 -13.57 -13.26
C VAL A 673 17.13 -13.83 -14.52
N ALA A 674 17.71 -14.39 -15.58
CA ALA A 674 17.02 -14.79 -16.80
C ALA A 674 16.50 -16.25 -16.78
N ALA A 675 16.86 -17.05 -15.77
CA ALA A 675 16.57 -18.47 -15.67
C ALA A 675 16.44 -18.88 -14.19
N VAL A 676 15.50 -18.28 -13.47
CA VAL A 676 15.28 -18.50 -12.04
C VAL A 676 14.52 -19.82 -11.82
N PRO A 677 15.10 -20.79 -11.09
CA PRO A 677 14.40 -22.02 -10.73
C PRO A 677 13.23 -21.74 -9.77
N GLY A 678 12.17 -22.53 -9.89
CA GLY A 678 11.08 -22.54 -8.92
C GLY A 678 10.03 -23.61 -9.20
N VAL A 679 8.97 -23.62 -8.39
CA VAL A 679 7.86 -24.58 -8.50
C VAL A 679 7.15 -24.56 -9.86
N ALA A 680 7.29 -23.47 -10.63
CA ALA A 680 6.71 -23.31 -11.96
C ALA A 680 7.63 -23.79 -13.10
N GLY A 681 8.90 -24.10 -12.81
CA GLY A 681 9.92 -24.40 -13.82
C GLY A 681 11.10 -23.45 -13.68
N VAL A 682 11.93 -23.39 -14.73
CA VAL A 682 13.02 -22.43 -14.83
C VAL A 682 12.54 -21.24 -15.67
N LEU A 683 12.26 -20.11 -15.02
CA LEU A 683 11.62 -18.95 -15.65
C LEU A 683 12.45 -17.68 -15.40
N PRO A 684 12.50 -16.72 -16.34
CA PRO A 684 13.10 -15.40 -16.07
C PRO A 684 12.33 -14.65 -14.98
N LEU A 685 13.02 -13.73 -14.29
CA LEU A 685 12.36 -12.81 -13.36
C LEU A 685 11.25 -12.02 -14.05
N ARG A 686 10.14 -11.78 -13.32
CA ARG A 686 9.05 -10.93 -13.81
C ARG A 686 9.50 -9.48 -14.00
N PRO A 687 8.84 -8.71 -14.87
CA PRO A 687 9.17 -7.32 -15.11
C PRO A 687 8.87 -6.49 -13.87
N GLY A 688 9.75 -5.54 -13.60
CA GLY A 688 9.70 -4.73 -12.40
C GLY A 688 11.08 -4.53 -11.80
N ARG A 689 11.11 -3.98 -10.58
CA ARG A 689 12.32 -3.74 -9.82
C ARG A 689 12.42 -4.74 -8.68
N TRP A 690 13.57 -5.39 -8.57
CA TRP A 690 13.89 -6.39 -7.57
C TRP A 690 15.02 -5.88 -6.69
N ASP A 691 14.78 -5.74 -5.40
CA ASP A 691 15.82 -5.38 -4.45
C ASP A 691 16.76 -6.58 -4.26
N VAL A 692 18.08 -6.34 -4.31
CA VAL A 692 19.11 -7.36 -4.03
C VAL A 692 19.46 -7.24 -2.55
N LEU A 693 19.16 -8.30 -1.80
CA LEU A 693 19.34 -8.37 -0.35
C LEU A 693 20.32 -9.50 -0.02
N PHE A 694 20.92 -9.44 1.15
CA PHE A 694 21.70 -10.51 1.74
C PHE A 694 21.01 -11.02 3.00
N ARG A 695 20.86 -12.33 3.10
CA ARG A 695 20.34 -13.04 4.27
C ARG A 695 21.47 -13.89 4.85
N PRO A 696 22.00 -13.54 6.03
CA PRO A 696 22.95 -14.43 6.71
C PRO A 696 22.22 -15.68 7.25
N PRO A 697 22.95 -16.76 7.58
CA PRO A 697 22.38 -17.95 8.21
C PRO A 697 21.59 -17.60 9.47
N GLY A 698 20.33 -18.07 9.57
CA GLY A 698 19.42 -17.78 10.70
C GLY A 698 18.99 -16.31 10.85
N GLY A 699 19.36 -15.44 9.90
CA GLY A 699 19.03 -14.02 9.92
C GLY A 699 18.00 -13.61 8.87
N ARG A 700 17.60 -12.33 8.91
CA ARG A 700 16.66 -11.75 7.92
C ARG A 700 17.39 -11.14 6.72
N ALA A 701 16.70 -11.04 5.59
CA ALA A 701 17.23 -10.43 4.37
C ALA A 701 17.31 -8.90 4.50
N LEU A 702 18.52 -8.35 4.40
CA LEU A 702 18.83 -6.91 4.51
C LEU A 702 19.53 -6.40 3.25
N THR A 703 19.47 -5.10 2.99
CA THR A 703 20.07 -4.48 1.79
C THR A 703 21.58 -4.72 1.74
N VAL A 704 22.11 -5.07 0.57
CA VAL A 704 23.57 -5.07 0.32
C VAL A 704 24.11 -3.65 0.18
N ARG A 705 25.42 -3.46 0.38
CA ARG A 705 26.15 -2.22 0.08
C ARG A 705 27.06 -2.41 -1.13
N LEU A 706 27.15 -1.41 -1.99
CA LEU A 706 28.16 -1.34 -3.06
C LEU A 706 29.43 -0.67 -2.54
N SER A 707 30.59 -1.24 -2.87
CA SER A 707 31.87 -0.55 -2.72
C SER A 707 31.92 0.70 -3.62
N ALA A 708 32.76 1.69 -3.29
CA ALA A 708 32.89 2.90 -4.12
C ALA A 708 33.31 2.60 -5.58
N PRO A 709 34.22 1.63 -5.85
CA PRO A 709 34.48 1.16 -7.23
C PRO A 709 33.27 0.54 -7.91
N ALA A 710 32.57 -0.40 -7.25
CA ALA A 710 31.39 -1.08 -7.81
C ALA A 710 30.27 -0.10 -8.14
N GLN A 711 30.05 0.89 -7.27
CA GLN A 711 29.03 1.91 -7.49
C GLN A 711 29.31 2.78 -8.72
N LYS A 712 30.59 3.02 -9.04
CA LYS A 712 30.99 3.82 -10.21
C LYS A 712 30.95 3.01 -11.51
N HIS A 713 31.13 1.69 -11.43
CA HIS A 713 31.28 0.81 -12.58
C HIS A 713 30.29 -0.35 -12.51
N LEU A 714 29.00 -0.04 -12.55
CA LEU A 714 28.00 -1.07 -12.79
C LEU A 714 28.10 -1.54 -14.26
N PRO A 715 27.90 -2.84 -14.53
CA PRO A 715 27.94 -3.37 -15.88
C PRO A 715 26.80 -2.79 -16.73
N GLU A 716 27.06 -2.62 -18.03
CA GLU A 716 26.07 -2.17 -19.00
C GLU A 716 24.83 -3.09 -19.00
N PRO A 717 23.63 -2.56 -19.29
CA PRO A 717 22.42 -3.38 -19.37
C PRO A 717 22.57 -4.55 -20.34
N LEU A 718 22.14 -5.73 -19.92
CA LEU A 718 22.13 -6.94 -20.74
C LEU A 718 20.74 -7.19 -21.31
N GLU A 719 20.65 -7.59 -22.57
CA GLU A 719 19.42 -8.14 -23.15
C GLU A 719 19.55 -9.65 -23.36
N VAL A 720 18.65 -10.43 -22.76
CA VAL A 720 18.52 -11.87 -22.99
C VAL A 720 17.10 -12.18 -23.41
N ALA A 721 16.94 -12.87 -24.55
CA ALA A 721 15.62 -13.23 -25.08
C ALA A 721 14.64 -12.04 -25.15
N ARG A 722 15.10 -10.87 -25.62
CA ARG A 722 14.34 -9.60 -25.74
C ARG A 722 13.92 -8.96 -24.42
N ARG A 723 14.46 -9.43 -23.30
CA ARG A 723 14.27 -8.84 -21.97
C ARG A 723 15.53 -8.13 -21.55
N GLY A 724 15.39 -6.89 -21.11
CA GLY A 724 16.48 -6.07 -20.58
C GLY A 724 16.62 -6.26 -19.08
N TYR A 725 17.86 -6.39 -18.64
CA TYR A 725 18.29 -6.50 -17.24
C TYR A 725 19.31 -5.40 -16.97
N GLU A 726 19.00 -4.52 -16.02
CA GLU A 726 19.84 -3.37 -15.65
C GLU A 726 20.06 -3.37 -14.14
N LEU A 727 21.29 -3.13 -13.70
CA LEU A 727 21.59 -2.91 -12.29
C LEU A 727 21.39 -1.43 -11.93
N GLU A 728 20.62 -1.19 -10.87
CA GLU A 728 20.39 0.14 -10.33
C GLU A 728 21.09 0.27 -8.96
N GLY A 729 22.17 1.06 -8.90
CA GLY A 729 22.80 1.49 -7.66
C GLY A 729 22.13 2.75 -7.12
N THR A 730 21.37 2.66 -6.02
CA THR A 730 20.72 3.82 -5.38
C THR A 730 21.18 3.92 -3.94
N ASP A 731 21.88 5.00 -3.58
CA ASP A 731 22.38 5.27 -2.22
C ASP A 731 23.17 4.10 -1.61
N GLY A 732 24.05 3.50 -2.43
CA GLY A 732 24.85 2.34 -2.04
C GLY A 732 24.09 1.01 -2.03
N ARG A 733 22.78 0.99 -2.26
CA ARG A 733 21.98 -0.25 -2.39
C ARG A 733 21.93 -0.73 -3.83
N LEU A 734 21.73 -2.03 -4.03
CA LEU A 734 21.63 -2.67 -5.33
C LEU A 734 20.21 -3.17 -5.62
N ALA A 735 19.75 -2.97 -6.85
CA ALA A 735 18.51 -3.55 -7.36
C ALA A 735 18.67 -3.98 -8.82
N VAL A 736 17.87 -4.95 -9.27
CA VAL A 736 17.76 -5.37 -10.67
C VAL A 736 16.46 -4.83 -11.26
N SER A 737 16.57 -4.10 -12.37
CA SER A 737 15.46 -3.61 -13.16
C SER A 737 15.25 -4.54 -14.36
N VAL A 738 14.05 -5.09 -14.50
CA VAL A 738 13.72 -6.09 -15.52
C VAL A 738 12.61 -5.55 -16.42
N THR A 739 12.86 -5.51 -17.73
CA THR A 739 11.83 -5.17 -18.72
C THR A 739 10.99 -6.39 -19.11
N GLY A 740 9.91 -6.16 -19.87
CA GLY A 740 9.09 -7.25 -20.40
C GLY A 740 9.52 -7.67 -21.81
N ASP A 741 9.11 -8.87 -22.22
CA ASP A 741 9.47 -9.51 -23.51
C ASP A 741 8.83 -8.87 -24.78
N VAL A 742 7.91 -7.92 -24.57
CA VAL A 742 7.29 -7.09 -25.60
C VAL A 742 7.40 -5.63 -25.20
N SER A 743 8.05 -4.83 -26.05
CA SER A 743 8.32 -3.42 -25.82
C SER A 743 7.03 -2.57 -25.80
N GLN A 744 7.09 -1.37 -25.20
CA GLN A 744 5.94 -0.45 -25.20
C GLN A 744 5.61 0.06 -26.61
N GLU A 745 6.62 0.17 -27.48
CA GLU A 745 6.45 0.58 -28.87
C GLU A 745 5.68 -0.50 -29.65
N GLU A 746 6.09 -1.76 -29.55
CA GLU A 746 5.40 -2.90 -30.19
C GLU A 746 3.95 -3.03 -29.68
N LYS A 747 3.73 -2.88 -28.36
CA LYS A 747 2.37 -2.86 -27.78
C LYS A 747 1.50 -1.76 -28.37
N SER A 748 2.09 -0.58 -28.62
CA SER A 748 1.36 0.57 -29.18
C SER A 748 0.96 0.37 -30.65
N GLU A 749 1.71 -0.46 -31.39
CA GLU A 749 1.43 -0.81 -32.79
C GLU A 749 0.41 -1.94 -32.95
N GLY A 750 -0.10 -2.54 -31.86
CA GLY A 750 -0.99 -3.70 -31.94
C GLY A 750 -2.23 -3.52 -32.85
N ARG A 751 -2.76 -2.29 -33.00
CA ARG A 751 -3.85 -2.01 -33.97
C ARG A 751 -3.40 -2.25 -35.42
N LYS A 752 -2.24 -1.74 -35.79
CA LYS A 752 -1.65 -1.88 -37.13
C LYS A 752 -1.41 -3.36 -37.44
N HIS A 753 -0.83 -4.12 -36.52
CA HIS A 753 -0.59 -5.55 -36.70
C HIS A 753 -1.89 -6.35 -36.92
N ARG A 754 -2.98 -6.02 -36.21
CA ARG A 754 -4.29 -6.67 -36.44
C ARG A 754 -4.89 -6.34 -37.81
N GLU A 755 -4.76 -5.10 -38.26
CA GLU A 755 -5.27 -4.68 -39.57
C GLU A 755 -4.47 -5.35 -40.70
N GLU A 756 -3.15 -5.46 -40.56
CA GLU A 756 -2.28 -6.21 -41.48
C GLU A 756 -2.64 -7.70 -41.53
N ALA A 757 -2.83 -8.34 -40.37
CA ALA A 757 -3.18 -9.75 -40.29
C ALA A 757 -4.56 -10.05 -40.91
N ARG A 758 -5.55 -9.15 -40.75
CA ARG A 758 -6.86 -9.29 -41.40
C ARG A 758 -6.77 -9.23 -42.92
N ARG A 759 -6.02 -8.28 -43.46
CA ARG A 759 -5.79 -8.20 -44.91
C ARG A 759 -5.12 -9.46 -45.47
N ARG A 760 -4.28 -10.11 -44.67
CA ARG A 760 -3.69 -11.42 -45.01
C ARG A 760 -4.77 -12.51 -45.04
N VAL A 761 -5.66 -12.57 -44.06
CA VAL A 761 -6.79 -13.52 -44.07
C VAL A 761 -7.70 -13.30 -45.29
N ASP A 762 -8.00 -12.05 -45.62
CA ASP A 762 -8.84 -11.73 -46.80
C ASP A 762 -8.21 -12.18 -48.12
N ARG A 763 -6.87 -12.30 -48.18
CA ARG A 763 -6.11 -12.68 -49.37
C ARG A 763 -5.81 -14.18 -49.44
N ASP A 764 -5.35 -14.76 -48.32
CA ASP A 764 -4.76 -16.10 -48.25
C ASP A 764 -5.68 -17.12 -47.55
N GLY A 765 -6.78 -16.66 -46.93
CA GLY A 765 -7.62 -17.47 -46.06
C GLY A 765 -7.06 -17.66 -44.65
N LEU A 766 -7.75 -18.47 -43.85
CA LEU A 766 -7.29 -18.87 -42.51
C LEU A 766 -6.23 -19.97 -42.60
N ARG A 767 -5.28 -19.95 -41.67
CA ARG A 767 -4.25 -20.97 -41.49
C ARG A 767 -4.81 -22.16 -40.74
N ASP A 768 -4.41 -23.37 -41.13
CA ASP A 768 -4.68 -24.60 -40.39
C ASP A 768 -3.77 -24.68 -39.15
N ALA A 769 -4.14 -23.87 -38.17
CA ALA A 769 -3.44 -23.68 -36.92
C ALA A 769 -4.44 -23.55 -35.76
N VAL A 770 -3.99 -23.93 -34.57
CA VAL A 770 -4.72 -23.77 -33.30
C VAL A 770 -3.93 -22.87 -32.36
N VAL A 771 -4.59 -21.83 -31.84
CA VAL A 771 -4.03 -20.96 -30.79
C VAL A 771 -4.66 -21.30 -29.45
N PHE A 772 -3.84 -21.73 -28.51
CA PHE A 772 -4.21 -21.95 -27.12
C PHE A 772 -3.91 -20.71 -26.28
N SER A 773 -4.88 -20.26 -25.51
CA SER A 773 -4.74 -19.13 -24.59
C SER A 773 -5.29 -19.50 -23.21
N CYS A 774 -4.41 -19.71 -22.23
CA CYS A 774 -4.78 -20.10 -20.88
C CYS A 774 -4.52 -18.97 -19.88
N PHE A 775 -5.58 -18.49 -19.21
CA PHE A 775 -5.57 -17.37 -18.25
C PHE A 775 -4.78 -16.12 -18.70
N GLY A 776 -4.92 -15.73 -19.97
CA GLY A 776 -4.18 -14.63 -20.57
C GLY A 776 -2.70 -14.95 -20.80
N GLY A 777 -2.37 -16.21 -21.08
CA GLY A 777 -1.01 -16.71 -21.32
C GLY A 777 -0.16 -16.84 -20.05
N ARG A 778 -0.79 -16.99 -18.88
CA ARG A 778 -0.08 -17.03 -17.59
C ARG A 778 0.33 -18.42 -17.15
N GLN A 779 -0.23 -19.47 -17.76
CA GLN A 779 -0.01 -20.86 -17.38
C GLN A 779 -0.07 -21.78 -18.60
N TYR A 780 0.63 -22.92 -18.52
CA TYR A 780 0.41 -24.10 -19.35
C TYR A 780 -0.32 -25.12 -18.48
N SER A 781 -1.65 -25.08 -18.54
CA SER A 781 -2.53 -25.79 -17.61
C SER A 781 -3.96 -25.86 -18.14
N ASP A 782 -4.85 -26.42 -17.33
CA ASP A 782 -6.31 -26.35 -17.50
C ASP A 782 -6.79 -27.04 -18.79
N SER A 783 -8.05 -26.82 -19.18
CA SER A 783 -8.65 -27.54 -20.31
C SER A 783 -7.93 -27.30 -21.64
N PRO A 784 -7.37 -26.09 -21.93
CA PRO A 784 -6.54 -25.90 -23.11
C PRO A 784 -5.31 -26.83 -23.18
N LYS A 785 -4.66 -27.16 -22.05
CA LYS A 785 -3.52 -28.10 -22.01
C LYS A 785 -3.98 -29.50 -22.39
N ALA A 786 -5.09 -29.97 -21.82
CA ALA A 786 -5.62 -31.30 -22.10
C ALA A 786 -6.07 -31.46 -23.56
N VAL A 787 -6.70 -30.43 -24.15
CA VAL A 787 -7.06 -30.43 -25.57
C VAL A 787 -5.81 -30.48 -26.46
N HIS A 788 -4.77 -29.71 -26.13
CA HIS A 788 -3.47 -29.78 -26.82
C HIS A 788 -2.86 -31.19 -26.75
N GLN A 789 -2.84 -31.79 -25.56
CA GLN A 789 -2.28 -33.13 -25.34
C GLN A 789 -3.05 -34.20 -26.13
N GLU A 790 -4.38 -34.10 -26.21
CA GLU A 790 -5.19 -35.03 -27.00
C GLU A 790 -4.97 -34.85 -28.51
N LEU A 791 -4.87 -33.62 -29.01
CA LEU A 791 -4.51 -33.37 -30.42
C LEU A 791 -3.13 -33.91 -30.75
N LEU A 792 -2.16 -33.75 -29.85
CA LEU A 792 -0.81 -34.29 -29.99
C LEU A 792 -0.84 -35.83 -30.00
N ARG A 793 -1.59 -36.46 -29.09
CA ARG A 793 -1.75 -37.93 -29.02
C ARG A 793 -2.33 -38.52 -30.32
N ARG A 794 -3.21 -37.79 -31.00
CA ARG A 794 -3.82 -38.19 -32.28
C ARG A 794 -2.97 -37.86 -33.51
N GLY A 795 -1.82 -37.19 -33.34
CA GLY A 795 -0.97 -36.80 -34.46
C GLY A 795 -1.61 -35.75 -35.38
N ALA A 796 -2.39 -34.82 -34.83
CA ALA A 796 -3.09 -33.80 -35.62
C ALA A 796 -2.09 -32.93 -36.44
N ASP A 797 -2.34 -32.83 -37.75
CA ASP A 797 -1.56 -31.99 -38.69
C ASP A 797 -1.99 -30.51 -38.62
N LEU A 798 -1.94 -29.94 -37.42
CA LEU A 798 -2.23 -28.53 -37.16
C LEU A 798 -1.03 -27.87 -36.50
N GLU A 799 -0.70 -26.66 -36.94
CA GLU A 799 0.29 -25.85 -36.22
C GLU A 799 -0.27 -25.43 -34.86
N GLN A 800 0.45 -25.78 -33.77
CA GLN A 800 -0.03 -25.54 -32.41
C GLN A 800 0.74 -24.38 -31.74
N LEU A 801 0.00 -23.31 -31.44
CA LEU A 801 0.52 -22.06 -30.90
C LEU A 801 0.02 -21.85 -29.47
N TRP A 802 0.88 -21.41 -28.56
CA TRP A 802 0.48 -21.11 -27.18
C TRP A 802 0.76 -19.66 -26.81
N VAL A 803 -0.24 -18.95 -26.31
CA VAL A 803 -0.06 -17.56 -25.85
C VAL A 803 0.75 -17.54 -24.56
N VAL A 804 1.86 -16.80 -24.56
CA VAL A 804 2.73 -16.65 -23.38
C VAL A 804 2.76 -15.19 -22.97
N ASN A 805 2.47 -14.94 -21.70
CA ASN A 805 2.60 -13.64 -21.08
C ASN A 805 3.97 -13.52 -20.43
N ASP A 806 4.83 -12.75 -21.07
CA ASP A 806 6.10 -12.31 -20.49
C ASP A 806 7.09 -13.43 -20.14
N ALA A 807 7.17 -14.45 -21.00
CA ALA A 807 7.99 -15.65 -20.77
C ALA A 807 7.80 -16.30 -19.38
N GLN A 808 6.62 -16.15 -18.76
CA GLN A 808 6.31 -16.70 -17.43
C GLN A 808 5.66 -18.08 -17.48
N VAL A 809 5.84 -18.80 -18.58
CA VAL A 809 5.27 -20.12 -18.82
C VAL A 809 6.31 -20.98 -19.52
N GLU A 810 6.59 -22.14 -18.95
CA GLU A 810 7.38 -23.18 -19.60
C GLU A 810 6.46 -23.99 -20.53
N LEU A 811 6.91 -24.21 -21.76
CA LEU A 811 6.15 -24.92 -22.79
C LEU A 811 6.90 -26.17 -23.26
N PRO A 812 6.19 -27.27 -23.58
CA PRO A 812 6.80 -28.40 -24.25
C PRO A 812 7.28 -28.00 -25.66
N SER A 813 8.28 -28.72 -26.18
CA SER A 813 8.85 -28.49 -27.53
C SER A 813 7.84 -28.68 -28.67
N SER A 814 6.72 -29.35 -28.41
CA SER A 814 5.60 -29.51 -29.34
C SER A 814 4.81 -28.22 -29.58
N LEU A 815 5.01 -27.16 -28.79
CA LEU A 815 4.28 -25.89 -28.90
C LEU A 815 5.21 -24.75 -29.29
N ARG A 816 4.70 -23.85 -30.16
CA ARG A 816 5.34 -22.56 -30.43
C ARG A 816 4.70 -21.46 -29.60
N GLY A 817 5.48 -20.85 -28.70
CA GLY A 817 5.03 -19.70 -27.91
C GLY A 817 4.79 -18.45 -28.75
N VAL A 818 3.69 -17.73 -28.49
CA VAL A 818 3.39 -16.40 -29.07
C VAL A 818 3.26 -15.36 -27.96
N ARG A 819 4.03 -14.27 -28.04
CA ARG A 819 4.15 -13.28 -26.96
C ARG A 819 2.91 -12.38 -26.89
N LEU A 820 2.24 -12.38 -25.74
CA LEU A 820 1.01 -11.61 -25.53
C LEU A 820 1.20 -10.12 -25.87
N ASN A 821 0.28 -9.55 -26.65
CA ASN A 821 0.31 -8.19 -27.21
C ASN A 821 1.40 -7.91 -28.26
N GLY A 822 2.31 -8.85 -28.54
CA GLY A 822 3.30 -8.72 -29.60
C GLY A 822 2.70 -8.91 -31.00
N ARG A 823 3.52 -8.71 -32.03
CA ARG A 823 3.11 -8.90 -33.43
C ARG A 823 2.60 -10.32 -33.70
N GLU A 824 3.34 -11.34 -33.24
CA GLU A 824 3.00 -12.76 -33.43
C GLU A 824 1.62 -13.11 -32.86
N TRP A 825 1.28 -12.57 -31.68
CA TRP A 825 0.00 -12.82 -31.04
C TRP A 825 -1.17 -12.18 -31.80
N ASN A 826 -1.01 -10.93 -32.27
CA ASN A 826 -2.03 -10.26 -33.07
C ASN A 826 -2.27 -10.99 -34.40
N GLU A 827 -1.21 -11.54 -35.00
CA GLU A 827 -1.29 -12.34 -36.22
C GLU A 827 -1.95 -13.71 -35.95
N ALA A 828 -1.50 -14.43 -34.93
CA ALA A 828 -2.00 -15.76 -34.58
C ALA A 828 -3.51 -15.74 -34.30
N LEU A 829 -3.99 -14.79 -33.50
CA LEU A 829 -5.43 -14.66 -33.21
C LEU A 829 -6.26 -14.30 -34.44
N ALA A 830 -5.72 -13.52 -35.38
CA ALA A 830 -6.46 -13.13 -36.58
C ALA A 830 -6.48 -14.23 -37.64
N THR A 831 -5.40 -15.00 -37.76
CA THR A 831 -5.15 -15.89 -38.92
C THR A 831 -5.43 -17.36 -38.65
N SER A 832 -5.46 -17.82 -37.40
CA SER A 832 -5.62 -19.26 -37.09
C SER A 832 -7.07 -19.70 -37.17
N ARG A 833 -7.33 -20.85 -37.79
CA ARG A 833 -8.68 -21.44 -37.91
C ARG A 833 -9.29 -21.78 -36.55
N TYR A 834 -8.49 -22.26 -35.60
CA TYR A 834 -8.95 -22.65 -34.27
C TYR A 834 -8.34 -21.79 -33.17
N ILE A 835 -9.13 -21.44 -32.17
CA ILE A 835 -8.70 -20.78 -30.95
C ILE A 835 -9.33 -21.50 -29.76
N VAL A 836 -8.50 -21.99 -28.84
CA VAL A 836 -8.94 -22.65 -27.60
C VAL A 836 -8.55 -21.76 -26.42
N THR A 837 -9.53 -21.32 -25.64
CA THR A 837 -9.30 -20.39 -24.53
C THR A 837 -10.17 -20.70 -23.33
N ASN A 838 -9.73 -20.38 -22.12
CA ASN A 838 -10.53 -20.47 -20.88
C ASN A 838 -10.90 -19.09 -20.29
N HIS A 839 -10.58 -18.02 -21.01
CA HIS A 839 -10.85 -16.63 -20.63
C HIS A 839 -11.26 -15.81 -21.86
N ARG A 840 -11.67 -14.55 -21.63
CA ARG A 840 -12.03 -13.62 -22.72
C ARG A 840 -10.79 -13.10 -23.43
N LEU A 841 -10.84 -13.02 -24.76
CA LEU A 841 -9.73 -12.54 -25.60
C LEU A 841 -9.63 -11.01 -25.66
N GLY A 842 -10.68 -10.31 -25.21
CA GLY A 842 -10.71 -8.86 -25.02
C GLY A 842 -11.39 -8.07 -26.14
N ASP A 843 -11.78 -6.83 -25.85
CA ASP A 843 -12.69 -6.02 -26.69
C ASP A 843 -12.15 -5.70 -28.10
N ALA A 844 -10.83 -5.81 -28.31
CA ALA A 844 -10.20 -5.55 -29.60
C ALA A 844 -10.26 -6.74 -30.58
N PHE A 845 -10.50 -7.95 -30.05
CA PHE A 845 -10.62 -9.16 -30.85
C PHE A 845 -11.93 -9.15 -31.64
N ARG A 846 -11.87 -9.63 -32.89
CA ARG A 846 -13.04 -9.83 -33.74
C ARG A 846 -12.87 -11.16 -34.45
N ARG A 847 -13.79 -12.09 -34.22
CA ARG A 847 -13.80 -13.42 -34.83
C ARG A 847 -14.12 -13.32 -36.32
N HIS A 848 -13.33 -13.99 -37.16
CA HIS A 848 -13.67 -14.24 -38.56
C HIS A 848 -14.79 -15.31 -38.64
N PRO A 849 -15.77 -15.24 -39.57
CA PRO A 849 -16.88 -16.20 -39.62
C PRO A 849 -16.45 -17.68 -39.59
N ASP A 850 -15.39 -18.00 -40.34
CA ASP A 850 -14.83 -19.37 -40.45
C ASP A 850 -13.87 -19.78 -39.32
N GLN A 851 -13.60 -18.88 -38.36
CA GLN A 851 -12.81 -19.24 -37.17
C GLN A 851 -13.68 -19.94 -36.13
N ILE A 852 -13.15 -21.02 -35.57
CA ILE A 852 -13.74 -21.72 -34.43
C ILE A 852 -13.05 -21.25 -33.15
N VAL A 853 -13.81 -20.65 -32.25
CA VAL A 853 -13.34 -20.21 -30.92
C VAL A 853 -14.04 -21.08 -29.88
N LEU A 854 -13.28 -22.05 -29.34
CA LEU A 854 -13.68 -22.90 -28.23
C LEU A 854 -13.38 -22.18 -26.91
N GLN A 855 -14.43 -21.70 -26.25
CA GLN A 855 -14.36 -21.24 -24.87
C GLN A 855 -14.54 -22.44 -23.94
N THR A 856 -13.50 -22.80 -23.21
CA THR A 856 -13.53 -23.88 -22.22
C THR A 856 -14.09 -23.43 -20.88
N TRP A 857 -14.11 -22.12 -20.59
CA TRP A 857 -14.33 -21.60 -19.24
C TRP A 857 -13.38 -22.26 -18.23
N HIS A 858 -13.61 -22.12 -16.93
CA HIS A 858 -12.62 -22.51 -15.92
C HIS A 858 -13.22 -23.01 -14.60
N GLY A 859 -14.41 -23.60 -14.64
CA GLY A 859 -15.00 -24.27 -13.49
C GLY A 859 -16.52 -24.23 -13.45
N THR A 860 -17.09 -25.24 -12.79
CA THR A 860 -18.51 -25.29 -12.45
C THR A 860 -18.87 -24.09 -11.55
N PRO A 861 -19.89 -23.30 -11.90
CA PRO A 861 -20.18 -22.09 -11.17
C PRO A 861 -20.93 -22.38 -9.87
N LEU A 862 -20.28 -22.17 -8.72
CA LEU A 862 -20.98 -21.98 -7.44
C LEU A 862 -21.62 -20.58 -7.40
N LYS A 863 -20.84 -19.58 -7.79
CA LYS A 863 -21.14 -18.15 -7.68
C LYS A 863 -21.92 -17.67 -8.90
N LYS A 864 -22.85 -16.73 -8.74
CA LYS A 864 -23.56 -16.11 -9.87
C LYS A 864 -22.57 -15.43 -10.84
N ILE A 865 -22.71 -15.70 -12.13
CA ILE A 865 -21.82 -15.20 -13.19
C ILE A 865 -22.60 -14.49 -14.30
N GLY A 866 -21.90 -13.72 -15.12
CA GLY A 866 -22.47 -13.07 -16.31
C GLY A 866 -23.66 -12.17 -15.97
N LYS A 867 -24.78 -12.37 -16.67
CA LYS A 867 -26.02 -11.63 -16.52
C LYS A 867 -26.84 -12.01 -15.28
N ASP A 868 -26.52 -13.12 -14.62
CA ASP A 868 -27.22 -13.56 -13.41
C ASP A 868 -26.76 -12.79 -12.16
N ILE A 869 -25.71 -11.97 -12.28
CA ILE A 869 -25.24 -11.07 -11.22
C ILE A 869 -26.24 -9.90 -11.10
N LYS A 870 -27.08 -9.93 -10.07
CA LYS A 870 -28.07 -8.86 -9.77
C LYS A 870 -27.39 -7.56 -9.32
N GLU A 871 -26.36 -7.66 -8.49
CA GLU A 871 -25.55 -6.53 -8.03
C GLU A 871 -24.07 -6.77 -8.33
N VAL A 872 -23.48 -5.96 -9.20
CA VAL A 872 -22.08 -6.12 -9.60
C VAL A 872 -21.17 -5.55 -8.52
N HIS A 873 -20.66 -6.44 -7.67
CA HIS A 873 -19.76 -6.06 -6.58
C HIS A 873 -18.27 -5.95 -6.95
N PHE A 874 -17.93 -6.13 -8.23
CA PHE A 874 -16.53 -6.21 -8.70
C PHE A 874 -15.99 -4.93 -9.31
N ALA A 875 -14.71 -4.68 -9.04
CA ALA A 875 -13.89 -3.69 -9.73
C ALA A 875 -13.56 -4.12 -11.17
N TYR A 876 -14.58 -4.27 -12.02
CA TYR A 876 -14.37 -4.65 -13.42
C TYR A 876 -13.51 -3.65 -14.18
N THR A 877 -12.63 -4.17 -15.04
CA THR A 877 -11.95 -3.50 -16.17
C THR A 877 -12.89 -2.51 -16.88
N PRO A 878 -12.44 -1.30 -17.27
CA PRO A 878 -13.30 -0.36 -18.00
C PRO A 878 -13.82 -1.05 -19.28
N GLY A 879 -15.12 -0.95 -19.56
CA GLY A 879 -15.77 -1.55 -20.75
C GLY A 879 -16.69 -2.74 -20.47
N MET A 880 -16.56 -3.43 -19.32
CA MET A 880 -17.36 -4.63 -19.05
C MET A 880 -18.82 -4.33 -18.65
N LYS A 881 -19.07 -3.23 -17.93
CA LYS A 881 -20.43 -2.71 -17.70
C LYS A 881 -21.08 -2.35 -19.05
N THR A 882 -20.31 -1.78 -19.98
CA THR A 882 -20.78 -1.45 -21.33
C THR A 882 -21.09 -2.70 -22.15
N ALA A 883 -20.26 -3.74 -22.09
CA ALA A 883 -20.49 -5.02 -22.79
C ALA A 883 -21.68 -5.83 -22.21
N LEU A 884 -21.92 -5.75 -20.90
CA LEU A 884 -23.05 -6.43 -20.24
C LEU A 884 -24.37 -5.64 -20.36
N GLN A 885 -24.32 -4.31 -20.53
CA GLN A 885 -25.50 -3.43 -20.54
C GLN A 885 -25.79 -2.75 -21.89
N SER A 886 -24.96 -2.90 -22.93
CA SER A 886 -25.27 -2.34 -24.25
C SER A 886 -26.47 -3.09 -24.86
N LYS A 887 -27.61 -2.41 -24.95
CA LYS A 887 -28.75 -2.78 -25.82
C LYS A 887 -28.42 -2.60 -27.32
N SER A 888 -27.25 -2.04 -27.64
CA SER A 888 -26.71 -1.97 -29.00
C SER A 888 -26.51 -3.39 -29.51
N ALA A 889 -26.98 -3.70 -30.72
CA ALA A 889 -26.70 -4.95 -31.41
C ALA A 889 -25.21 -5.29 -31.20
N GLY A 890 -24.95 -6.45 -30.59
CA GLY A 890 -23.59 -6.93 -30.39
C GLY A 890 -22.82 -6.99 -31.72
N PRO A 891 -21.52 -7.33 -31.71
CA PRO A 891 -20.85 -7.63 -32.97
C PRO A 891 -21.71 -8.61 -33.78
N ALA A 892 -21.77 -8.43 -35.10
CA ALA A 892 -22.58 -9.27 -35.99
C ALA A 892 -22.29 -10.78 -35.83
N VAL A 893 -21.12 -11.11 -35.25
CA VAL A 893 -20.65 -12.44 -34.91
C VAL A 893 -20.18 -12.47 -33.44
N SER A 894 -20.68 -13.43 -32.65
CA SER A 894 -20.24 -13.70 -31.26
C SER A 894 -18.74 -14.00 -31.17
N GLU A 895 -18.08 -13.55 -30.09
CA GLU A 895 -16.67 -13.84 -29.78
C GLU A 895 -16.40 -15.35 -29.77
N TRP A 896 -17.30 -16.13 -29.17
CA TRP A 896 -17.19 -17.57 -29.05
C TRP A 896 -18.11 -18.26 -30.06
N SER A 897 -17.62 -19.32 -30.69
CA SER A 897 -18.47 -20.20 -31.51
C SER A 897 -18.92 -21.43 -30.72
N HIS A 898 -18.06 -21.93 -29.82
CA HIS A 898 -18.36 -23.07 -28.94
C HIS A 898 -18.11 -22.70 -27.48
N LEU A 899 -18.91 -23.27 -26.58
CA LEU A 899 -18.75 -23.14 -25.13
C LEU A 899 -18.83 -24.53 -24.49
N LEU A 900 -17.74 -24.93 -23.83
CA LEU A 900 -17.66 -26.18 -23.10
C LEU A 900 -18.44 -26.10 -21.79
N SER A 901 -19.11 -27.20 -21.44
CA SER A 901 -19.82 -27.37 -20.19
C SER A 901 -19.43 -28.69 -19.51
N PRO A 902 -19.14 -28.67 -18.19
CA PRO A 902 -18.75 -29.86 -17.45
C PRO A 902 -19.91 -30.79 -17.10
N ASN A 903 -21.14 -30.26 -16.98
CA ASN A 903 -22.30 -31.01 -16.48
C ASN A 903 -23.62 -30.32 -16.89
N PRO A 904 -24.77 -31.03 -16.83
CA PRO A 904 -26.08 -30.46 -17.15
C PRO A 904 -26.41 -29.18 -16.37
N PHE A 905 -26.03 -29.12 -15.09
CA PHE A 905 -26.22 -27.94 -14.23
C PHE A 905 -25.53 -26.69 -14.80
N SER A 906 -24.26 -26.82 -15.20
CA SER A 906 -23.48 -25.73 -15.78
C SER A 906 -23.99 -25.35 -17.16
N THR A 907 -24.49 -26.31 -17.94
CA THR A 907 -25.05 -26.05 -19.28
C THR A 907 -26.22 -25.08 -19.22
N GLU A 908 -27.14 -25.30 -18.29
CA GLU A 908 -28.28 -24.39 -18.08
C GLU A 908 -27.81 -22.99 -17.69
N ILE A 909 -26.89 -22.91 -16.73
CA ILE A 909 -26.36 -21.64 -16.22
C ILE A 909 -25.60 -20.88 -17.31
N PHE A 910 -24.68 -21.52 -18.02
CA PHE A 910 -23.87 -20.87 -19.05
C PHE A 910 -24.73 -20.33 -20.20
N ARG A 911 -25.78 -21.06 -20.62
CA ARG A 911 -26.72 -20.60 -21.64
C ARG A 911 -27.39 -19.28 -21.23
N ARG A 912 -27.94 -19.20 -20.01
CA ARG A 912 -28.62 -17.99 -19.54
C ARG A 912 -27.65 -16.85 -19.19
N ALA A 913 -26.62 -17.15 -18.39
CA ALA A 913 -25.72 -16.18 -17.80
C ALA A 913 -24.89 -15.45 -18.87
N PHE A 914 -24.47 -16.16 -19.92
CA PHE A 914 -23.75 -15.55 -21.04
C PHE A 914 -24.67 -15.16 -22.21
N SER A 915 -25.95 -15.53 -22.18
CA SER A 915 -26.86 -15.45 -23.33
C SER A 915 -26.22 -16.03 -24.59
N PHE A 916 -25.54 -17.17 -24.41
CA PHE A 916 -24.75 -17.78 -25.45
C PHE A 916 -25.67 -18.50 -26.43
N LYS A 917 -25.51 -18.21 -27.73
CA LYS A 917 -26.32 -18.77 -28.83
C LYS A 917 -25.54 -19.69 -29.76
N GLY A 918 -24.24 -19.89 -29.50
CA GLY A 918 -23.41 -20.81 -30.26
C GLY A 918 -23.60 -22.24 -29.79
N GLU A 919 -22.66 -23.11 -30.16
CA GLU A 919 -22.72 -24.53 -29.84
C GLU A 919 -22.26 -24.80 -28.40
N MET A 920 -23.15 -25.36 -27.58
CA MET A 920 -22.81 -25.85 -26.24
C MET A 920 -22.25 -27.27 -26.32
N LEU A 921 -21.07 -27.49 -25.75
CA LEU A 921 -20.40 -28.79 -25.69
C LEU A 921 -20.46 -29.32 -24.26
N GLU A 922 -21.48 -30.09 -23.93
CA GLU A 922 -21.60 -30.78 -22.64
C GLU A 922 -20.81 -32.09 -22.68
N VAL A 923 -19.54 -32.04 -22.27
CA VAL A 923 -18.57 -33.14 -22.50
C VAL A 923 -17.69 -33.45 -21.28
N GLY A 924 -17.90 -32.80 -20.13
CA GLY A 924 -16.99 -32.86 -18.99
C GLY A 924 -15.85 -31.85 -19.12
N TYR A 925 -14.97 -31.74 -18.12
CA TYR A 925 -13.80 -30.86 -18.19
C TYR A 925 -12.54 -31.63 -18.64
N PRO A 926 -11.93 -31.30 -19.80
CA PRO A 926 -10.69 -31.93 -20.25
C PRO A 926 -9.56 -31.94 -19.21
N ARG A 927 -9.46 -30.89 -18.38
CA ARG A 927 -8.44 -30.81 -17.33
C ARG A 927 -8.58 -31.87 -16.23
N ASN A 928 -9.77 -32.46 -16.05
CA ASN A 928 -10.03 -33.48 -15.03
C ASN A 928 -9.67 -34.88 -15.53
N ASP A 929 -9.42 -35.08 -16.84
CA ASP A 929 -9.07 -36.39 -17.39
C ASP A 929 -7.81 -36.99 -16.74
N LEU A 930 -6.87 -36.15 -16.30
CA LEU A 930 -5.67 -36.58 -15.59
C LEU A 930 -5.98 -37.35 -14.29
N LEU A 931 -7.09 -37.04 -13.61
CA LEU A 931 -7.49 -37.70 -12.37
C LEU A 931 -7.93 -39.16 -12.58
N HIS A 932 -8.31 -39.52 -13.81
CA HIS A 932 -8.70 -40.87 -14.21
C HIS A 932 -7.65 -41.56 -15.09
N SER A 933 -6.50 -40.91 -15.31
CA SER A 933 -5.46 -41.40 -16.19
C SER A 933 -4.68 -42.54 -15.54
N PRO A 934 -4.31 -43.60 -16.29
CA PRO A 934 -3.35 -44.60 -15.83
C PRO A 934 -1.97 -44.03 -15.44
N ALA A 935 -1.64 -42.81 -15.88
CA ALA A 935 -0.39 -42.13 -15.54
C ALA A 935 -0.47 -41.32 -14.23
N ALA A 936 -1.63 -41.26 -13.56
CA ALA A 936 -1.86 -40.42 -12.39
C ALA A 936 -0.82 -40.64 -11.28
N ASP A 937 -0.54 -41.90 -10.92
CA ASP A 937 0.42 -42.22 -9.86
C ASP A 937 1.85 -41.80 -10.21
N ALA A 938 2.26 -41.98 -11.47
CA ALA A 938 3.58 -41.56 -11.93
C ALA A 938 3.73 -40.03 -11.89
N VAL A 939 2.68 -39.29 -12.28
CA VAL A 939 2.64 -37.83 -12.17
C VAL A 939 2.65 -37.41 -10.71
N ALA A 940 1.87 -38.03 -9.84
CA ALA A 940 1.84 -37.75 -8.40
C ALA A 940 3.23 -37.91 -7.76
N ALA A 941 3.95 -38.97 -8.10
CA ALA A 941 5.32 -39.19 -7.63
C ALA A 941 6.28 -38.09 -8.10
N GLN A 942 6.19 -37.66 -9.37
CA GLN A 942 6.99 -36.56 -9.90
C GLN A 942 6.68 -35.23 -9.22
N VAL A 943 5.40 -34.94 -8.96
CA VAL A 943 4.96 -33.71 -8.27
C VAL A 943 5.46 -33.70 -6.83
N ARG A 944 5.35 -34.81 -6.10
CA ARG A 944 5.90 -34.96 -4.73
C ARG A 944 7.40 -34.71 -4.71
N ALA A 945 8.15 -35.32 -5.63
CA ALA A 945 9.59 -35.13 -5.73
C ALA A 945 9.95 -33.67 -6.06
N ARG A 946 9.25 -33.06 -7.03
CA ARG A 946 9.45 -31.65 -7.43
C ARG A 946 9.18 -30.66 -6.30
N LEU A 947 8.18 -30.95 -5.45
CA LEU A 947 7.84 -30.14 -4.29
C LEU A 947 8.63 -30.49 -3.04
N GLY A 948 9.53 -31.50 -3.09
CA GLY A 948 10.32 -31.92 -1.94
C GLY A 948 9.48 -32.41 -0.76
N ILE A 949 8.34 -33.06 -1.03
CA ILE A 949 7.45 -33.57 0.01
C ILE A 949 8.10 -34.83 0.61
N PRO A 950 8.36 -34.86 1.93
CA PRO A 950 8.98 -36.03 2.57
C PRO A 950 8.11 -37.29 2.41
N GLU A 951 8.78 -38.45 2.41
CA GLU A 951 8.10 -39.74 2.40
C GLU A 951 7.24 -39.90 3.67
N GLY A 952 6.09 -40.57 3.53
CA GLY A 952 5.16 -40.82 4.65
C GLY A 952 4.29 -39.63 5.09
N LYS A 953 4.67 -38.39 4.79
CA LYS A 953 3.85 -37.20 5.15
C LYS A 953 2.55 -37.15 4.35
N ARG A 954 1.44 -36.83 5.01
CA ARG A 954 0.15 -36.50 4.39
C ARG A 954 0.16 -35.07 3.83
N VAL A 955 -0.53 -34.83 2.74
CA VAL A 955 -0.55 -33.55 2.04
C VAL A 955 -1.91 -32.89 2.19
N VAL A 956 -1.91 -31.69 2.79
CA VAL A 956 -3.09 -30.84 2.94
C VAL A 956 -3.00 -29.73 1.90
N LEU A 957 -3.96 -29.63 0.98
CA LEU A 957 -4.03 -28.53 0.02
C LEU A 957 -5.01 -27.47 0.50
N TYR A 958 -4.50 -26.30 0.87
CA TYR A 958 -5.33 -25.15 1.19
C TYR A 958 -5.45 -24.20 0.00
N ALA A 959 -6.65 -24.12 -0.58
CA ALA A 959 -6.98 -23.33 -1.77
C ALA A 959 -8.15 -22.35 -1.51
N PRO A 960 -7.93 -21.28 -0.74
CA PRO A 960 -8.97 -20.31 -0.42
C PRO A 960 -9.31 -19.40 -1.60
N THR A 961 -10.55 -18.89 -1.65
CA THR A 961 -10.92 -17.88 -2.63
C THR A 961 -10.35 -16.51 -2.27
N TRP A 962 -10.03 -15.70 -3.28
CA TRP A 962 -9.64 -14.31 -3.04
C TRP A 962 -10.87 -13.47 -2.68
N ARG A 963 -10.63 -12.42 -1.88
CA ARG A 963 -11.66 -11.48 -1.45
C ARG A 963 -11.59 -10.19 -2.25
N ASP A 964 -12.72 -9.81 -2.85
CA ASP A 964 -12.81 -8.70 -3.81
C ASP A 964 -12.59 -7.32 -3.20
N ASP A 965 -12.80 -7.19 -1.91
CA ASP A 965 -12.61 -6.02 -1.05
C ASP A 965 -11.18 -5.88 -0.50
N GLN A 966 -10.38 -6.96 -0.51
CA GLN A 966 -9.02 -6.97 0.02
C GLN A 966 -7.95 -6.80 -1.07
N TYR A 967 -7.43 -5.59 -1.26
CA TYR A 967 -6.38 -5.32 -2.26
C TYR A 967 -5.49 -4.12 -1.93
N TYR A 968 -4.29 -4.10 -2.50
CA TYR A 968 -3.37 -2.93 -2.44
C TYR A 968 -3.69 -1.88 -3.50
N SER A 969 -4.19 -2.35 -4.65
CA SER A 969 -4.62 -1.59 -5.83
C SER A 969 -5.38 -2.52 -6.77
N ARG A 970 -6.07 -2.00 -7.78
CA ARG A 970 -6.83 -2.81 -8.75
C ARG A 970 -5.96 -3.92 -9.37
N GLY A 971 -6.44 -5.16 -9.31
CA GLY A 971 -5.73 -6.32 -9.83
C GLY A 971 -4.53 -6.77 -8.98
N ARG A 972 -4.37 -6.24 -7.76
CA ARG A 972 -3.36 -6.67 -6.78
C ARG A 972 -4.02 -6.97 -5.44
N TYR A 973 -4.58 -8.17 -5.32
CA TYR A 973 -5.33 -8.57 -4.14
C TYR A 973 -4.42 -9.02 -3.01
N LYS A 974 -4.85 -8.74 -1.78
CA LYS A 974 -4.17 -9.17 -0.56
C LYS A 974 -4.59 -10.60 -0.25
N PHE A 975 -3.79 -11.27 0.55
CA PHE A 975 -4.21 -12.47 1.27
C PHE A 975 -4.02 -12.28 2.77
N ASP A 976 -5.05 -12.64 3.51
CA ASP A 976 -5.08 -12.61 4.97
C ASP A 976 -5.13 -14.07 5.44
N MET A 977 -4.04 -14.54 6.03
CA MET A 977 -3.94 -15.93 6.50
C MET A 977 -4.76 -16.07 7.79
N ARG A 978 -5.95 -16.68 7.68
CA ARG A 978 -6.86 -16.91 8.82
C ARG A 978 -6.60 -18.22 9.57
N LEU A 979 -5.77 -19.09 8.99
CA LEU A 979 -5.26 -20.28 9.66
C LEU A 979 -4.05 -19.88 10.52
N ASP A 980 -4.10 -20.20 11.81
CA ASP A 980 -2.96 -20.07 12.71
C ASP A 980 -1.89 -21.10 12.32
N LEU A 981 -0.84 -20.64 11.64
CA LEU A 981 0.22 -21.49 11.14
C LEU A 981 1.10 -22.06 12.26
N ASP A 982 1.25 -21.35 13.37
CA ASP A 982 2.06 -21.81 14.50
C ASP A 982 1.36 -22.94 15.25
N ARG A 983 0.05 -22.80 15.51
CA ARG A 983 -0.76 -23.88 16.07
C ARG A 983 -0.84 -25.06 15.11
N ALA A 984 -1.09 -24.81 13.82
CA ALA A 984 -1.17 -25.88 12.81
C ALA A 984 0.15 -26.67 12.72
N ARG A 985 1.29 -25.98 12.75
CA ARG A 985 2.61 -26.63 12.75
C ARG A 985 2.83 -27.48 14.00
N ALA A 986 2.49 -26.96 15.19
CA ALA A 986 2.61 -27.72 16.43
C ALA A 986 1.71 -28.97 16.47
N ALA A 987 0.54 -28.89 15.85
CA ALA A 987 -0.45 -29.97 15.84
C ALA A 987 -0.22 -31.03 14.75
N LEU A 988 0.28 -30.61 13.58
CA LEU A 988 0.25 -31.42 12.35
C LEU A 988 1.63 -31.60 11.72
N GLY A 989 2.65 -30.83 12.14
CA GLY A 989 3.95 -30.75 11.48
C GLY A 989 4.72 -32.06 11.39
N ASP A 990 4.48 -32.99 12.32
CA ASP A 990 5.14 -34.31 12.36
C ASP A 990 4.59 -35.30 11.32
N ASP A 991 3.35 -35.12 10.87
CA ASP A 991 2.68 -36.06 9.95
C ASP A 991 2.22 -35.43 8.64
N HIS A 992 2.10 -34.10 8.57
CA HIS A 992 1.49 -33.39 7.44
C HIS A 992 2.44 -32.37 6.79
N VAL A 993 2.13 -32.01 5.55
CA VAL A 993 2.64 -30.84 4.84
C VAL A 993 1.44 -30.04 4.32
N LEU A 994 1.44 -28.73 4.58
CA LEU A 994 0.43 -27.77 4.13
C LEU A 994 0.90 -27.07 2.85
N LEU A 995 0.23 -27.37 1.74
CA LEU A 995 0.41 -26.68 0.47
C LEU A 995 -0.60 -25.54 0.37
N VAL A 996 -0.13 -24.29 0.28
CA VAL A 996 -1.01 -23.13 0.13
C VAL A 996 -1.05 -22.67 -1.33
N ARG A 997 -2.25 -22.71 -1.93
CA ARG A 997 -2.52 -22.35 -3.31
C ARG A 997 -3.38 -21.09 -3.37
N LEU A 998 -2.74 -19.92 -3.38
CA LEU A 998 -3.45 -18.66 -3.51
C LEU A 998 -3.92 -18.45 -4.94
N HIS A 999 -5.05 -17.75 -5.09
CA HIS A 999 -5.60 -17.42 -6.39
C HIS A 999 -4.65 -16.53 -7.20
N THR A 1000 -4.59 -16.70 -8.53
CA THR A 1000 -3.71 -15.95 -9.46
C THR A 1000 -3.89 -14.41 -9.50
N ASN A 1001 -4.84 -13.89 -8.74
CA ASN A 1001 -5.13 -12.45 -8.59
C ASN A 1001 -4.49 -11.88 -7.30
N VAL A 1002 -4.17 -12.74 -6.34
CA VAL A 1002 -3.43 -12.39 -5.13
C VAL A 1002 -1.96 -12.17 -5.50
N VAL A 1003 -1.37 -11.10 -4.98
CA VAL A 1003 0.05 -10.76 -5.22
C VAL A 1003 0.96 -11.06 -4.03
N ASP A 1004 0.35 -11.43 -2.92
CA ASP A 1004 1.04 -11.91 -1.74
C ASP A 1004 1.47 -13.37 -1.95
N GLY A 1005 2.59 -13.73 -1.33
CA GLY A 1005 3.00 -15.11 -1.14
C GLY A 1005 2.82 -15.49 0.33
N VAL A 1006 2.98 -16.77 0.62
CA VAL A 1006 3.01 -17.28 1.99
C VAL A 1006 4.46 -17.46 2.41
N ALA A 1007 4.80 -17.08 3.64
CA ALA A 1007 6.11 -17.38 4.19
C ALA A 1007 6.21 -18.89 4.42
N GLU A 1008 7.18 -19.52 3.76
CA GLU A 1008 7.53 -20.92 4.01
C GLU A 1008 8.37 -20.98 5.30
N ASP A 1009 8.16 -22.01 6.11
CA ASP A 1009 8.94 -22.22 7.33
C ASP A 1009 10.19 -23.08 7.07
N GLU A 1010 11.19 -22.94 7.94
CA GLU A 1010 12.46 -23.65 7.82
C GLU A 1010 12.32 -25.17 8.01
N HIS A 1011 11.22 -25.63 8.63
CA HIS A 1011 10.94 -27.06 8.86
C HIS A 1011 10.18 -27.71 7.69
N GLY A 1012 9.79 -26.92 6.68
CA GLY A 1012 9.13 -27.40 5.45
C GLY A 1012 7.68 -27.85 5.64
N PHE A 1013 7.01 -27.43 6.72
CA PHE A 1013 5.59 -27.74 6.96
C PHE A 1013 4.68 -26.99 5.97
N VAL A 1014 4.92 -25.70 5.73
CA VAL A 1014 4.16 -24.82 4.85
C VAL A 1014 4.92 -24.57 3.55
N ARG A 1015 4.26 -24.79 2.41
CA ARG A 1015 4.83 -24.51 1.08
C ARG A 1015 3.90 -23.64 0.23
N ASP A 1016 4.43 -22.56 -0.36
CA ASP A 1016 3.67 -21.70 -1.26
C ASP A 1016 3.69 -22.25 -2.69
N VAL A 1017 2.63 -22.97 -3.03
CA VAL A 1017 2.43 -23.57 -4.35
C VAL A 1017 1.63 -22.67 -5.29
N SER A 1018 1.45 -21.38 -5.00
CA SER A 1018 0.63 -20.45 -5.80
C SER A 1018 1.10 -20.24 -7.23
N LEU A 1019 2.39 -20.49 -7.51
CA LEU A 1019 2.95 -20.44 -8.87
C LEU A 1019 3.01 -21.79 -9.58
N TYR A 1020 2.68 -22.89 -8.91
CA TYR A 1020 2.67 -24.21 -9.55
C TYR A 1020 1.76 -24.20 -10.79
N PRO A 1021 2.17 -24.73 -11.96
CA PRO A 1021 1.45 -24.43 -13.20
C PRO A 1021 0.03 -25.01 -13.21
N ASP A 1022 -0.11 -26.27 -12.84
CA ASP A 1022 -1.35 -27.03 -12.98
C ASP A 1022 -1.89 -27.50 -11.62
N ILE A 1023 -3.10 -27.10 -11.28
CA ILE A 1023 -3.71 -27.45 -9.99
C ILE A 1023 -4.18 -28.90 -9.96
N THR A 1024 -4.51 -29.51 -11.10
CA THR A 1024 -4.94 -30.91 -11.16
C THR A 1024 -3.83 -31.86 -10.68
N GLU A 1025 -2.58 -31.52 -10.99
CA GLU A 1025 -1.40 -32.24 -10.49
C GLU A 1025 -1.25 -32.14 -8.95
N LEU A 1026 -1.66 -31.01 -8.36
CA LEU A 1026 -1.70 -30.86 -6.89
C LEU A 1026 -2.82 -31.70 -6.27
N TYR A 1027 -3.98 -31.82 -6.94
CA TYR A 1027 -5.07 -32.68 -6.44
C TYR A 1027 -4.61 -34.13 -6.29
N LEU A 1028 -3.86 -34.65 -7.27
CA LEU A 1028 -3.35 -36.03 -7.26
C LEU A 1028 -2.53 -36.37 -6.01
N ILE A 1029 -1.77 -35.41 -5.48
CA ILE A 1029 -0.91 -35.63 -4.31
C ILE A 1029 -1.58 -35.26 -2.98
N SER A 1030 -2.74 -34.61 -3.00
CA SER A 1030 -3.39 -34.07 -1.80
C SER A 1030 -4.31 -35.11 -1.16
N ASP A 1031 -4.08 -35.43 0.10
CA ASP A 1031 -4.90 -36.37 0.88
C ASP A 1031 -6.21 -35.73 1.37
N VAL A 1032 -6.18 -34.42 1.61
CA VAL A 1032 -7.35 -33.60 1.94
C VAL A 1032 -7.23 -32.22 1.30
N MET A 1033 -8.34 -31.69 0.81
CA MET A 1033 -8.43 -30.30 0.34
C MET A 1033 -9.19 -29.45 1.34
N ILE A 1034 -8.60 -28.30 1.69
CA ILE A 1034 -9.28 -27.22 2.39
C ILE A 1034 -9.60 -26.12 1.38
N SER A 1035 -10.85 -25.71 1.32
CA SER A 1035 -11.27 -24.56 0.52
C SER A 1035 -12.35 -23.76 1.24
N ASP A 1036 -13.04 -22.88 0.53
CA ASP A 1036 -14.17 -22.12 1.05
C ASP A 1036 -15.35 -22.20 0.04
N TYR A 1037 -15.54 -21.18 -0.78
CA TYR A 1037 -16.58 -21.10 -1.79
C TYR A 1037 -15.98 -21.22 -3.20
N SER A 1038 -14.94 -22.04 -3.36
CA SER A 1038 -14.16 -22.12 -4.60
C SER A 1038 -14.74 -23.15 -5.56
N SER A 1039 -14.62 -22.91 -6.86
CA SER A 1039 -15.03 -23.90 -7.87
C SER A 1039 -14.12 -25.13 -7.93
N VAL A 1040 -12.96 -25.10 -7.24
CA VAL A 1040 -12.04 -26.24 -7.19
C VAL A 1040 -12.67 -27.49 -6.55
N MET A 1041 -13.67 -27.31 -5.67
CA MET A 1041 -14.36 -28.44 -5.04
C MET A 1041 -15.04 -29.37 -6.05
N PHE A 1042 -15.57 -28.82 -7.16
CA PHE A 1042 -16.18 -29.62 -8.21
C PHE A 1042 -15.16 -30.47 -8.98
N ASP A 1043 -13.95 -29.95 -9.16
CA ASP A 1043 -12.88 -30.70 -9.83
C ASP A 1043 -12.28 -31.75 -8.87
N TYR A 1044 -12.02 -31.36 -7.62
CA TYR A 1044 -11.43 -32.23 -6.60
C TYR A 1044 -12.37 -33.38 -6.20
N ALA A 1045 -13.70 -33.22 -6.39
CA ALA A 1045 -14.68 -34.28 -6.12
C ALA A 1045 -14.38 -35.59 -6.87
N ASN A 1046 -13.78 -35.48 -8.06
CA ASN A 1046 -13.35 -36.62 -8.87
C ASN A 1046 -12.26 -37.48 -8.21
N THR A 1047 -11.55 -36.98 -7.20
CA THR A 1047 -10.52 -37.73 -6.48
C THR A 1047 -11.08 -38.76 -5.51
N GLY A 1048 -12.34 -38.60 -5.09
CA GLY A 1048 -12.94 -39.38 -4.00
C GLY A 1048 -12.37 -39.09 -2.60
N ARG A 1049 -11.58 -38.02 -2.43
CA ARG A 1049 -10.88 -37.69 -1.18
C ARG A 1049 -11.62 -36.64 -0.34
N PRO A 1050 -11.38 -36.62 1.00
CA PRO A 1050 -12.03 -35.67 1.91
C PRO A 1050 -11.84 -34.20 1.55
N MET A 1051 -12.88 -33.40 1.82
CA MET A 1051 -12.85 -31.93 1.71
C MET A 1051 -13.28 -31.29 3.03
N LEU A 1052 -12.62 -30.20 3.40
CA LEU A 1052 -13.00 -29.34 4.53
C LEU A 1052 -13.23 -27.91 3.99
N PHE A 1053 -14.27 -27.23 4.48
CA PHE A 1053 -14.58 -25.88 4.04
C PHE A 1053 -14.38 -24.88 5.17
N PHE A 1054 -13.35 -24.05 5.08
CA PHE A 1054 -13.04 -23.01 6.05
C PHE A 1054 -13.81 -21.73 5.73
N THR A 1055 -14.99 -21.59 6.32
CA THR A 1055 -16.03 -20.62 5.95
C THR A 1055 -16.24 -19.55 7.01
N TYR A 1056 -15.15 -18.97 7.53
CA TYR A 1056 -15.12 -17.93 8.57
C TYR A 1056 -15.92 -16.66 8.24
N ASP A 1057 -16.38 -16.49 7.00
CA ASP A 1057 -17.09 -15.32 6.50
C ASP A 1057 -18.29 -15.65 5.60
N LEU A 1058 -18.92 -16.82 5.78
CA LEU A 1058 -19.95 -17.35 4.87
C LEU A 1058 -21.14 -16.42 4.68
N ALA A 1059 -21.72 -15.93 5.78
CA ALA A 1059 -22.87 -15.05 5.75
C ALA A 1059 -22.58 -13.81 4.88
N ASP A 1060 -21.42 -13.18 5.09
CA ASP A 1060 -20.99 -12.03 4.33
C ASP A 1060 -20.72 -12.38 2.85
N TYR A 1061 -20.07 -13.51 2.57
CA TYR A 1061 -19.72 -13.90 1.21
C TYR A 1061 -20.94 -14.24 0.34
N ARG A 1062 -21.88 -15.02 0.91
CA ARG A 1062 -23.12 -15.47 0.26
C ARG A 1062 -24.01 -14.27 -0.05
N ASP A 1063 -24.25 -13.41 0.94
CA ASP A 1063 -25.30 -12.40 0.87
C ASP A 1063 -24.81 -11.06 0.31
N ARG A 1064 -23.53 -10.71 0.52
CA ARG A 1064 -22.98 -9.40 0.14
C ARG A 1064 -22.10 -9.41 -1.11
N LEU A 1065 -21.34 -10.48 -1.37
CA LEU A 1065 -20.30 -10.49 -2.40
C LEU A 1065 -20.75 -11.04 -3.76
N ARG A 1066 -21.23 -12.29 -3.86
CA ARG A 1066 -21.53 -12.92 -5.18
C ARG A 1066 -22.88 -13.64 -5.29
N GLY A 1067 -23.47 -14.13 -4.21
CA GLY A 1067 -24.62 -15.04 -4.26
C GLY A 1067 -24.30 -16.40 -4.89
N PHE A 1068 -24.95 -17.46 -4.41
CA PHE A 1068 -24.76 -18.83 -4.91
C PHE A 1068 -25.91 -19.30 -5.81
N TYR A 1069 -25.64 -20.32 -6.64
CA TYR A 1069 -26.63 -20.96 -7.50
C TYR A 1069 -27.43 -22.09 -6.82
N PHE A 1070 -26.95 -22.61 -5.70
CA PHE A 1070 -27.62 -23.62 -4.87
C PHE A 1070 -27.31 -23.37 -3.38
N ASP A 1071 -27.97 -24.14 -2.51
CA ASP A 1071 -27.78 -24.03 -1.06
C ASP A 1071 -26.48 -24.73 -0.64
N PHE A 1072 -25.42 -23.94 -0.50
CA PHE A 1072 -24.10 -24.48 -0.18
C PHE A 1072 -24.04 -25.12 1.21
N GLU A 1073 -24.81 -24.61 2.19
CA GLU A 1073 -24.82 -25.15 3.56
C GLU A 1073 -25.48 -26.52 3.61
N ALA A 1074 -26.55 -26.71 2.84
CA ALA A 1074 -27.25 -27.98 2.77
C ALA A 1074 -26.50 -29.02 1.91
N GLU A 1075 -25.79 -28.59 0.86
CA GLU A 1075 -25.29 -29.46 -0.21
C GLU A 1075 -23.76 -29.63 -0.24
N ALA A 1076 -22.99 -29.00 0.65
CA ALA A 1076 -21.54 -29.12 0.65
C ALA A 1076 -21.07 -30.59 0.83
N PRO A 1077 -20.06 -31.06 0.06
CA PRO A 1077 -19.56 -32.43 0.13
C PRO A 1077 -18.63 -32.70 1.34
N GLY A 1078 -18.63 -31.82 2.33
CA GLY A 1078 -17.77 -31.87 3.51
C GLY A 1078 -18.18 -30.84 4.56
N PRO A 1079 -17.63 -30.92 5.78
CA PRO A 1079 -18.01 -30.02 6.88
C PRO A 1079 -17.62 -28.57 6.61
N LEU A 1080 -18.49 -27.66 7.04
CA LEU A 1080 -18.23 -26.23 7.12
C LEU A 1080 -17.66 -25.89 8.50
N VAL A 1081 -16.53 -25.20 8.52
CA VAL A 1081 -15.75 -24.91 9.73
C VAL A 1081 -15.45 -23.41 9.77
N GLU A 1082 -15.69 -22.75 10.90
CA GLU A 1082 -15.59 -21.28 10.99
C GLU A 1082 -14.33 -20.77 11.69
N THR A 1083 -13.72 -21.59 12.55
CA THR A 1083 -12.55 -21.18 13.32
C THR A 1083 -11.29 -21.88 12.82
N SER A 1084 -10.14 -21.22 12.99
CA SER A 1084 -8.85 -21.84 12.76
C SER A 1084 -8.68 -23.09 13.61
N ASP A 1085 -9.29 -23.10 14.80
CA ASP A 1085 -9.02 -24.15 15.77
C ASP A 1085 -9.68 -25.47 15.44
N ASP A 1086 -10.97 -25.39 15.13
CA ASP A 1086 -11.77 -26.52 14.67
C ASP A 1086 -11.23 -27.09 13.35
N LEU A 1087 -10.66 -26.22 12.49
CA LEU A 1087 -10.09 -26.66 11.22
C LEU A 1087 -8.83 -27.52 11.46
N ILE A 1088 -7.95 -27.12 12.37
CA ILE A 1088 -6.74 -27.89 12.71
C ILE A 1088 -7.12 -29.25 13.29
N ASP A 1089 -8.13 -29.29 14.16
CA ASP A 1089 -8.60 -30.54 14.76
C ASP A 1089 -9.29 -31.45 13.72
N ALA A 1090 -10.05 -30.87 12.79
CA ALA A 1090 -10.63 -31.60 11.67
C ALA A 1090 -9.59 -32.15 10.68
N ILE A 1091 -8.45 -31.48 10.48
CA ILE A 1091 -7.35 -32.01 9.66
C ILE A 1091 -6.69 -33.20 10.35
N ARG A 1092 -6.51 -33.13 11.67
CA ARG A 1092 -5.87 -34.18 12.47
C ARG A 1092 -6.62 -35.51 12.37
N ASP A 1093 -7.95 -35.47 12.43
CA ASP A 1093 -8.83 -36.64 12.30
C ASP A 1093 -9.90 -36.41 11.22
N VAL A 1094 -9.45 -36.40 9.97
CA VAL A 1094 -10.29 -36.11 8.80
C VAL A 1094 -11.38 -37.17 8.57
N GLU A 1095 -11.13 -38.42 8.94
CA GLU A 1095 -12.10 -39.51 8.79
C GLU A 1095 -13.30 -39.27 9.70
N SER A 1096 -13.05 -38.96 10.98
CA SER A 1096 -14.09 -38.62 11.94
C SER A 1096 -14.84 -37.34 11.53
N ALA A 1097 -14.11 -36.29 11.13
CA ALA A 1097 -14.70 -35.02 10.72
C ALA A 1097 -15.62 -35.14 9.49
N THR A 1098 -15.35 -36.08 8.58
CA THR A 1098 -16.10 -36.25 7.33
C THR A 1098 -17.10 -37.41 7.34
N ALA A 1099 -17.15 -38.22 8.39
CA ALA A 1099 -18.00 -39.41 8.48
C ALA A 1099 -19.49 -39.13 8.14
N GLY A 1100 -20.04 -37.99 8.58
CA GLY A 1100 -21.42 -37.58 8.33
C GLY A 1100 -21.71 -37.06 6.91
N HIS A 1101 -20.71 -36.95 6.04
CA HIS A 1101 -20.83 -36.29 4.72
C HIS A 1101 -20.72 -37.24 3.52
N GLN A 1102 -20.57 -38.55 3.74
CA GLN A 1102 -20.35 -39.52 2.65
C GLN A 1102 -21.50 -39.54 1.62
N ASP A 1103 -22.75 -39.52 2.07
CA ASP A 1103 -23.91 -39.48 1.18
C ASP A 1103 -23.96 -38.18 0.37
N ARG A 1104 -23.71 -37.03 1.03
CA ARG A 1104 -23.63 -35.73 0.36
C ARG A 1104 -22.52 -35.68 -0.67
N TYR A 1105 -21.35 -36.26 -0.37
CA TYR A 1105 -20.25 -36.35 -1.31
C TYR A 1105 -20.64 -37.16 -2.55
N ARG A 1106 -21.26 -38.33 -2.38
CA ARG A 1106 -21.73 -39.17 -3.50
C ARG A 1106 -22.77 -38.44 -4.35
N ASP A 1107 -23.73 -37.78 -3.73
CA ASP A 1107 -24.77 -37.01 -4.43
C ASP A 1107 -24.17 -35.82 -5.19
N PHE A 1108 -23.16 -35.17 -4.60
CA PHE A 1108 -22.40 -34.08 -5.22
C PHE A 1108 -21.66 -34.56 -6.47
N VAL A 1109 -20.94 -35.70 -6.39
CA VAL A 1109 -20.26 -36.32 -7.54
C VAL A 1109 -21.26 -36.69 -8.64
N ALA A 1110 -22.36 -37.35 -8.28
CA ALA A 1110 -23.40 -37.76 -9.24
C ALA A 1110 -24.00 -36.56 -10.00
N ARG A 1111 -24.15 -35.42 -9.32
CA ARG A 1111 -24.71 -34.20 -9.90
C ARG A 1111 -23.72 -33.40 -10.74
N PHE A 1112 -22.47 -33.24 -10.27
CA PHE A 1112 -21.52 -32.29 -10.85
C PHE A 1112 -20.39 -32.93 -11.67
N CYS A 1113 -20.13 -34.22 -11.50
CA CYS A 1113 -19.06 -34.95 -12.19
C CYS A 1113 -19.54 -36.09 -13.13
N PRO A 1114 -20.78 -36.10 -13.69
CA PRO A 1114 -21.28 -37.27 -14.42
C PRO A 1114 -20.55 -37.55 -15.75
N LEU A 1115 -19.73 -36.61 -16.22
CA LEU A 1115 -19.01 -36.67 -17.50
C LEU A 1115 -17.48 -36.66 -17.32
N ASP A 1116 -16.98 -36.68 -16.10
CA ASP A 1116 -15.54 -36.74 -15.83
C ASP A 1116 -15.11 -38.22 -15.73
N ASP A 1117 -14.94 -38.85 -16.89
CA ASP A 1117 -14.64 -40.28 -17.06
C ASP A 1117 -13.25 -40.54 -17.69
N GLY A 1118 -12.40 -39.51 -17.75
CA GLY A 1118 -11.09 -39.57 -18.41
C GLY A 1118 -11.12 -39.39 -19.93
N LYS A 1119 -12.28 -39.05 -20.52
CA LYS A 1119 -12.45 -38.93 -21.99
C LYS A 1119 -13.01 -37.59 -22.43
N ALA A 1120 -13.02 -36.56 -21.57
CA ALA A 1120 -13.58 -35.25 -21.89
C ALA A 1120 -12.78 -34.53 -22.98
N ALA A 1121 -11.45 -34.62 -22.97
CA ALA A 1121 -10.58 -34.08 -24.01
C ALA A 1121 -10.85 -34.75 -25.37
N ALA A 1122 -10.99 -36.08 -25.38
CA ALA A 1122 -11.30 -36.84 -26.60
C ALA A 1122 -12.64 -36.41 -27.21
N ARG A 1123 -13.71 -36.36 -26.41
CA ARG A 1123 -15.03 -35.85 -26.83
C ARG A 1123 -14.96 -34.42 -27.36
N THR A 1124 -14.18 -33.56 -26.70
CA THR A 1124 -13.98 -32.17 -27.11
C THR A 1124 -13.31 -32.10 -28.49
N VAL A 1125 -12.26 -32.88 -28.71
CA VAL A 1125 -11.53 -32.91 -29.98
C VAL A 1125 -12.43 -33.42 -31.11
N ASP A 1126 -13.18 -34.51 -30.88
CA ASP A 1126 -14.12 -35.07 -31.87
C ASP A 1126 -15.15 -34.04 -32.34
N ARG A 1127 -15.71 -33.25 -31.40
CA ARG A 1127 -16.75 -32.26 -31.69
C ARG A 1127 -16.24 -31.00 -32.39
N VAL A 1128 -15.01 -30.57 -32.08
CA VAL A 1128 -14.50 -29.26 -32.52
C VAL A 1128 -13.61 -29.37 -33.75
N PHE A 1129 -12.82 -30.43 -33.85
CA PHE A 1129 -11.83 -30.62 -34.91
C PHE A 1129 -12.22 -31.73 -35.91
N GLY A 1130 -13.23 -32.55 -35.57
CA GLY A 1130 -13.72 -33.67 -36.38
C GLY A 1130 -13.00 -34.99 -36.09
N THR A 1131 -13.56 -36.11 -36.54
CA THR A 1131 -12.92 -37.43 -36.48
C THR A 1131 -11.88 -37.55 -37.61
N SER A 1132 -10.61 -37.30 -37.31
CA SER A 1132 -9.53 -37.89 -38.11
C SER A 1132 -9.59 -39.40 -37.88
N GLY A 1133 -10.02 -40.13 -38.92
CA GLY A 1133 -10.20 -41.59 -38.89
C GLY A 1133 -8.91 -42.37 -38.67
#